data_AF-A0A955INW4-F1
#
_entry.id   AF-A0A955INW4-F1
#
_cell.length_a   1.000
_cell.length_b   1.000
_cell.length_c   1.000
_cell.angle_alpha   90.00
_cell.angle_beta   90.00
_cell.angle_gamma   90.00
#
_symmetry.space_group_name_H-M   'P 1'
#
loop_
_entity.id
_entity.type
_entity.pdbx_description
1 polymer ?
#
loop_
_entity_poly.entity_id
_entity_poly.type
_entity_poly.pdbx_seq_one_letter_code
_entity_poly.pdbx_strand_id
1 'polypeptide(L)'
;GFALACGGGLGLASGAHGDAPDLSAYFGFDPVRVAPVDDDCGPARIADVNGDGRNDLVIVNNRKSRIEIHLQRAKARTEAERERDAKPNEIPPSPWFDRESVSVSHRVMAFELVDVDGDGRLDIVYAGAPGEIVIMQQTEPMTFEVGAKRRVRNLAATRTGFAIADVEGDAAPELLTIVDGKIEVYAFGVDGPMGEPHKLGSDGTLLAFMLEDYNGDGTQDILGVVPEAESPVRIWLQEAGHSGSGAKNSIIGPELRFEMPTIIEVDPVRFADRAAASIATIERASRRIVLYDLLDENVPAPKGDEGLERDALAEVYAFAGEATRDRAVEIADINGDGLMDMVATDPAANGMLLYLQRAGVGLGEPELCSAFKEPRAVATGQWEVSTTALEVFVLSEEEKTVGVSSFNERTGRLGFPQPISIATGGASPVAMASVMVNGAPALAVVVRDKRDHWLEVHRPDAETQVIELKDVNRPPKSMLAGDFDHDGKSDLALFTPNEPMVMVRGLGGEGENAPEVLTDREMPQFGLVQSAGPENTAQLDIDRDGYAELLLADKNFVRACSFDAAKGWRVVEQITTPDTSSSLNALATIELGGKATIVASDSANERLIMMAEDAEGSWSVTDRLRLAGVKPTGLRAGALAGDNEPTVMVLTADSFAIVRLAGRRVTLEPFAVHRSDDEDLREHEIEVGDINGDGYTDLVVLDANEHMCQIYTLSATRKLHFATEFKVFEQRLFEGQGRGGVEPSNVLIGDVTGDGADDLVLECHDRYLIYPQMRK
;
A
#
# COMPACT_ATOMS: atom_id res chain seq x y z
N GLY A 1 -12.90 -27.86 -46.57
CA GLY A 1 -12.35 -29.11 -46.02
C GLY A 1 -10.96 -28.80 -45.53
N PHE A 2 -10.57 -29.08 -44.31
CA PHE A 2 -10.92 -30.21 -43.44
C PHE A 2 -11.31 -29.74 -42.04
N ALA A 3 -12.12 -30.57 -41.38
CA ALA A 3 -12.54 -30.47 -40.00
C ALA A 3 -12.34 -31.84 -39.31
N LEU A 4 -12.26 -31.82 -37.96
CA LEU A 4 -12.39 -32.93 -37.00
C LEU A 4 -11.20 -33.93 -36.90
N ALA A 5 -10.82 -34.50 -35.74
CA ALA A 5 -11.45 -34.61 -34.42
C ALA A 5 -10.44 -34.90 -33.27
N CYS A 6 -10.94 -34.76 -32.04
CA CYS A 6 -10.40 -34.99 -30.70
C CYS A 6 -9.95 -36.44 -30.38
N GLY A 7 -9.22 -36.57 -29.25
CA GLY A 7 -9.35 -37.71 -28.31
C GLY A 7 -8.07 -38.48 -28.01
N GLY A 8 -7.34 -38.08 -26.97
CA GLY A 8 -6.25 -38.87 -26.36
C GLY A 8 -6.60 -39.20 -24.92
N GLY A 9 -7.11 -40.42 -24.69
CA GLY A 9 -7.45 -40.93 -23.36
C GLY A 9 -6.20 -41.22 -22.53
N LEU A 10 -6.14 -40.67 -21.32
CA LEU A 10 -5.27 -41.14 -20.26
C LEU A 10 -5.89 -42.40 -19.66
N GLY A 11 -5.22 -43.54 -19.88
CA GLY A 11 -5.59 -44.80 -19.27
C GLY A 11 -5.50 -44.72 -17.76
N LEU A 12 -6.60 -45.05 -17.09
CA LEU A 12 -6.66 -45.35 -15.67
C LEU A 12 -5.74 -46.56 -15.39
N ALA A 13 -4.52 -46.28 -14.96
CA ALA A 13 -3.78 -47.22 -14.15
C ALA A 13 -4.39 -47.15 -12.74
N SER A 14 -5.18 -48.16 -12.39
CA SER A 14 -5.63 -48.44 -11.03
C SER A 14 -4.41 -48.72 -10.15
N GLY A 15 -3.77 -47.64 -9.67
CA GLY A 15 -2.85 -47.70 -8.55
C GLY A 15 -3.65 -48.02 -7.30
N ALA A 16 -3.21 -49.03 -6.57
CA ALA A 16 -3.79 -49.39 -5.28
C ALA A 16 -3.84 -48.15 -4.38
N HIS A 17 -5.04 -47.75 -3.96
CA HIS A 17 -5.22 -46.92 -2.77
C HIS A 17 -4.67 -47.73 -1.59
N GLY A 18 -3.42 -47.48 -1.22
CA GLY A 18 -3.01 -47.69 0.15
C GLY A 18 -3.78 -46.68 0.99
N ASP A 19 -4.50 -47.17 2.01
CA ASP A 19 -5.20 -46.31 2.98
C ASP A 19 -4.22 -45.21 3.44
N ALA A 20 -4.60 -43.95 3.22
CA ALA A 20 -3.89 -42.85 3.83
C ALA A 20 -3.90 -43.07 5.35
N PRO A 21 -2.77 -42.84 6.05
CA PRO A 21 -2.75 -42.96 7.50
C PRO A 21 -3.82 -42.04 8.11
N ASP A 22 -4.59 -42.56 9.05
CA ASP A 22 -5.59 -41.80 9.81
C ASP A 22 -4.87 -40.75 10.66
N LEU A 23 -4.85 -39.51 10.18
CA LEU A 23 -4.16 -38.40 10.83
C LEU A 23 -4.80 -38.04 12.17
N SER A 24 -6.11 -38.27 12.34
CA SER A 24 -6.82 -37.97 13.59
C SER A 24 -6.19 -38.66 14.80
N ALA A 25 -5.58 -39.83 14.59
CA ALA A 25 -4.92 -40.57 15.66
C ALA A 25 -3.74 -39.81 16.28
N TYR A 26 -3.14 -38.83 15.60
CA TYR A 26 -2.01 -38.04 16.10
C TYR A 26 -2.45 -36.79 16.89
N PHE A 27 -3.72 -36.41 16.78
CA PHE A 27 -4.28 -35.25 17.48
C PHE A 27 -5.11 -35.71 18.67
N GLY A 28 -4.65 -35.42 19.88
CA GLY A 28 -5.30 -35.86 21.10
C GLY A 28 -5.22 -34.80 22.18
N PHE A 29 -6.31 -34.68 22.95
CA PHE A 29 -6.41 -33.74 24.06
C PHE A 29 -6.73 -34.47 25.36
N ASP A 30 -6.10 -34.02 26.43
CA ASP A 30 -6.46 -34.38 27.80
C ASP A 30 -7.83 -33.79 28.17
N PRO A 31 -8.44 -34.20 29.30
CA PRO A 31 -9.73 -33.68 29.72
C PRO A 31 -9.79 -32.15 29.75
N VAL A 32 -10.76 -31.59 29.03
CA VAL A 32 -10.96 -30.15 28.87
C VAL A 32 -10.99 -29.44 30.23
N ARG A 33 -10.19 -28.38 30.35
CA ARG A 33 -10.21 -27.45 31.48
C ARG A 33 -11.03 -26.23 31.08
N VAL A 34 -11.72 -25.63 32.05
CA VAL A 34 -12.60 -24.47 31.79
C VAL A 34 -12.18 -23.31 32.67
N ALA A 35 -11.95 -22.15 32.05
CA ALA A 35 -11.74 -20.88 32.72
C ALA A 35 -12.99 -20.00 32.54
N PRO A 36 -13.94 -20.02 33.50
CA PRO A 36 -15.15 -19.22 33.41
C PRO A 36 -14.88 -17.76 33.75
N VAL A 37 -15.44 -16.85 32.94
CA VAL A 37 -15.21 -15.41 33.03
C VAL A 37 -16.56 -14.70 33.20
N ASP A 38 -17.15 -14.19 32.13
CA ASP A 38 -18.47 -13.57 31.99
C ASP A 38 -18.75 -13.37 30.50
N ASP A 39 -20.00 -13.10 30.13
CA ASP A 39 -20.35 -12.65 28.76
C ASP A 39 -19.46 -11.47 28.32
N ASP A 40 -19.10 -11.43 27.03
CA ASP A 40 -18.21 -10.40 26.44
C ASP A 40 -16.81 -10.41 27.10
N CYS A 41 -16.32 -11.62 27.40
CA CYS A 41 -14.92 -11.86 27.73
C CYS A 41 -14.06 -11.79 26.48
N GLY A 42 -12.79 -11.46 26.66
CA GLY A 42 -11.84 -11.33 25.57
C GLY A 42 -11.55 -9.86 25.21
N PRO A 43 -10.43 -9.60 24.52
CA PRO A 43 -9.42 -10.57 24.10
C PRO A 43 -8.61 -11.17 25.28
N ALA A 44 -7.78 -12.18 24.99
CA ALA A 44 -6.89 -12.83 25.94
C ALA A 44 -5.45 -12.99 25.41
N ARG A 45 -4.50 -13.21 26.32
CA ARG A 45 -3.07 -13.46 26.05
C ARG A 45 -2.53 -14.54 26.99
N ILE A 46 -1.55 -15.31 26.52
CA ILE A 46 -0.84 -16.34 27.29
C ILE A 46 0.58 -15.81 27.56
N ALA A 47 0.95 -15.62 28.83
CA ALA A 47 2.28 -15.16 29.21
C ALA A 47 2.54 -15.38 30.71
N ASP A 48 3.81 -15.52 31.10
CA ASP A 48 4.24 -15.52 32.50
C ASP A 48 4.24 -14.09 33.08
N VAL A 49 3.12 -13.68 33.69
CA VAL A 49 2.94 -12.30 34.16
C VAL A 49 3.59 -12.10 35.53
N ASN A 50 3.73 -13.17 36.31
CA ASN A 50 4.25 -13.13 37.67
C ASN A 50 5.75 -13.50 37.78
N GLY A 51 6.37 -13.96 36.69
CA GLY A 51 7.77 -14.34 36.61
C GLY A 51 8.11 -15.68 37.26
N ASP A 52 7.16 -16.60 37.40
CA ASP A 52 7.36 -17.90 38.06
C ASP A 52 7.81 -19.03 37.11
N GLY A 53 7.95 -18.71 35.82
CA GLY A 53 8.35 -19.61 34.74
C GLY A 53 7.19 -20.43 34.16
N ARG A 54 5.94 -20.08 34.47
CA ARG A 54 4.73 -20.69 33.90
C ARG A 54 3.91 -19.64 33.19
N ASN A 55 3.37 -19.99 32.04
CA ASN A 55 2.45 -19.08 31.38
C ASN A 55 1.09 -19.06 32.09
N ASP A 56 0.60 -17.85 32.30
CA ASP A 56 -0.72 -17.53 32.82
C ASP A 56 -1.67 -17.20 31.68
N LEU A 57 -2.98 -17.25 31.96
CA LEU A 57 -4.02 -16.82 31.03
C LEU A 57 -4.60 -15.48 31.46
N VAL A 58 -4.30 -14.41 30.71
CA VAL A 58 -4.74 -13.04 30.98
C VAL A 58 -5.93 -12.71 30.09
N ILE A 59 -7.06 -12.35 30.68
CA ILE A 59 -8.33 -12.22 29.97
C ILE A 59 -8.99 -10.88 30.32
N VAL A 60 -9.41 -10.13 29.30
CA VAL A 60 -10.25 -8.96 29.49
C VAL A 60 -11.66 -9.39 29.91
N ASN A 61 -12.16 -8.83 31.02
CA ASN A 61 -13.55 -8.95 31.44
C ASN A 61 -14.20 -7.56 31.50
N ASN A 62 -14.70 -7.13 30.34
CA ASN A 62 -15.32 -5.82 30.19
C ASN A 62 -16.61 -5.68 31.02
N ARG A 63 -17.36 -6.76 31.23
CA ARG A 63 -18.57 -6.77 32.05
C ARG A 63 -18.29 -6.36 33.50
N LYS A 64 -17.12 -6.73 34.03
CA LYS A 64 -16.68 -6.38 35.39
C LYS A 64 -15.64 -5.26 35.43
N SER A 65 -15.35 -4.61 34.30
CA SER A 65 -14.36 -3.53 34.16
C SER A 65 -13.00 -3.90 34.77
N ARG A 66 -12.51 -5.09 34.42
CA ARG A 66 -11.24 -5.61 34.92
C ARG A 66 -10.56 -6.50 33.90
N ILE A 67 -9.26 -6.69 34.06
CA ILE A 67 -8.50 -7.75 33.43
C ILE A 67 -8.33 -8.86 34.48
N GLU A 68 -8.75 -10.09 34.17
CA GLU A 68 -8.59 -11.27 35.02
C GLU A 68 -7.31 -12.01 34.65
N ILE A 69 -6.43 -12.23 35.62
CA ILE A 69 -5.20 -12.98 35.44
C ILE A 69 -5.40 -14.35 36.10
N HIS A 70 -5.47 -15.40 35.29
CA HIS A 70 -5.60 -16.78 35.74
C HIS A 70 -4.19 -17.37 35.84
N LEU A 71 -3.61 -17.21 37.03
CA LEU A 71 -2.25 -17.63 37.37
C LEU A 71 -2.13 -19.15 37.41
N GLN A 72 -1.22 -19.72 36.63
CA GLN A 72 -1.10 -21.17 36.51
C GLN A 72 -0.49 -21.79 37.77
N ARG A 73 -1.14 -22.84 38.30
CA ARG A 73 -0.64 -23.54 39.49
C ARG A 73 0.29 -24.68 39.15
N ALA A 74 1.34 -24.81 39.96
CA ALA A 74 2.22 -25.98 39.97
C ALA A 74 1.53 -27.32 40.26
N LYS A 75 0.44 -27.28 41.03
CA LYS A 75 -0.34 -28.46 41.39
C LYS A 75 -1.80 -28.07 41.46
N ALA A 76 -2.65 -28.96 40.95
CA ALA A 76 -4.09 -28.85 41.07
C ALA A 76 -4.50 -28.66 42.54
N ARG A 77 -5.45 -27.76 42.80
CA ARG A 77 -6.12 -27.68 44.10
C ARG A 77 -6.82 -28.99 44.39
N THR A 78 -6.66 -29.45 45.62
CA THR A 78 -7.44 -30.56 46.17
C THR A 78 -8.89 -30.14 46.36
N GLU A 79 -9.82 -31.10 46.39
CA GLU A 79 -11.24 -30.78 46.60
C GLU A 79 -11.48 -30.07 47.93
N ALA A 80 -10.76 -30.46 48.99
CA ALA A 80 -10.85 -29.80 50.30
C ALA A 80 -10.38 -28.33 50.27
N GLU A 81 -9.40 -27.98 49.43
CA GLU A 81 -9.00 -26.58 49.22
C GLU A 81 -10.08 -25.80 48.49
N ARG A 82 -10.68 -26.40 47.45
CA ARG A 82 -11.76 -25.78 46.67
C ARG A 82 -13.00 -25.53 47.52
N GLU A 83 -13.39 -26.48 48.36
CA GLU A 83 -14.53 -26.34 49.28
C GLU A 83 -14.28 -25.23 50.33
N ARG A 84 -13.05 -25.14 50.85
CA ARG A 84 -12.67 -24.13 51.83
C ARG A 84 -12.67 -22.72 51.22
N ASP A 85 -12.20 -22.59 49.99
CA ASP A 85 -11.99 -21.30 49.33
C ASP A 85 -13.24 -20.87 48.53
N ALA A 86 -14.25 -21.73 48.41
CA ALA A 86 -15.54 -21.43 47.79
C ALA A 86 -16.32 -20.37 48.59
N LYS A 87 -16.79 -19.34 47.90
CA LYS A 87 -17.65 -18.31 48.48
C LYS A 87 -19.10 -18.46 48.02
N PRO A 88 -20.10 -18.08 48.86
CA PRO A 88 -21.49 -18.09 48.46
C PRO A 88 -21.72 -17.23 47.20
N ASN A 89 -22.38 -17.81 46.18
CA ASN A 89 -22.69 -17.17 44.89
C ASN A 89 -21.47 -16.87 43.98
N GLU A 90 -20.28 -17.40 44.29
CA GLU A 90 -19.14 -17.38 43.37
C GLU A 90 -18.97 -18.77 42.72
N ILE A 91 -18.38 -18.79 41.53
CA ILE A 91 -18.01 -20.05 40.86
C ILE A 91 -16.94 -20.73 41.73
N PRO A 92 -17.01 -22.06 41.95
CA PRO A 92 -16.00 -22.77 42.71
C PRO A 92 -14.59 -22.47 42.17
N PRO A 93 -13.58 -22.28 43.04
CA PRO A 93 -12.21 -22.05 42.60
C PRO A 93 -11.78 -23.10 41.59
N SER A 94 -11.10 -22.65 40.53
CA SER A 94 -10.52 -23.54 39.52
C SER A 94 -9.61 -24.57 40.21
N PRO A 95 -9.48 -25.80 39.73
CA PRO A 95 -8.41 -26.67 40.19
C PRO A 95 -7.02 -26.14 39.78
N TRP A 96 -6.94 -25.48 38.63
CA TRP A 96 -5.66 -25.25 37.93
C TRP A 96 -5.13 -23.82 38.05
N PHE A 97 -5.99 -22.83 38.33
CA PHE A 97 -5.61 -21.42 38.29
C PHE A 97 -5.91 -20.68 39.59
N ASP A 98 -4.94 -19.95 40.13
CA ASP A 98 -5.22 -18.81 41.01
C ASP A 98 -5.78 -17.64 40.18
N ARG A 99 -6.63 -16.82 40.76
CA ARG A 99 -7.28 -15.73 40.02
C ARG A 99 -6.99 -14.41 40.70
N GLU A 100 -6.28 -13.56 40.00
CA GLU A 100 -6.07 -12.16 40.35
C GLU A 100 -6.83 -11.27 39.38
N SER A 101 -7.01 -9.99 39.73
CA SER A 101 -7.68 -9.05 38.84
C SER A 101 -7.12 -7.65 38.94
N VAL A 102 -6.92 -7.03 37.78
CA VAL A 102 -6.51 -5.63 37.64
C VAL A 102 -7.74 -4.81 37.25
N SER A 103 -8.10 -3.83 38.08
CA SER A 103 -9.26 -2.97 37.78
C SER A 103 -8.89 -1.96 36.69
N VAL A 104 -9.77 -1.80 35.69
CA VAL A 104 -9.58 -0.84 34.60
C VAL A 104 -10.70 0.19 34.60
N SER A 105 -10.40 1.41 34.15
CA SER A 105 -11.36 2.53 34.18
C SER A 105 -12.33 2.54 33.00
N HIS A 106 -11.98 1.86 31.92
CA HIS A 106 -12.68 1.91 30.63
C HIS A 106 -12.82 0.50 30.05
N ARG A 107 -13.73 0.34 29.08
CA ARG A 107 -13.81 -0.91 28.29
C ARG A 107 -12.48 -1.09 27.56
N VAL A 108 -11.87 -2.26 27.67
CA VAL A 108 -10.63 -2.62 26.96
C VAL A 108 -11.02 -3.26 25.63
N MET A 109 -10.49 -2.72 24.54
CA MET A 109 -10.72 -3.20 23.17
C MET A 109 -9.61 -4.15 22.71
N ALA A 110 -8.37 -3.84 23.10
CA ALA A 110 -7.17 -4.63 22.83
C ALA A 110 -6.13 -4.38 23.91
N PHE A 111 -5.20 -5.30 24.12
CA PHE A 111 -4.07 -5.11 25.03
C PHE A 111 -2.88 -5.98 24.64
N GLU A 112 -1.69 -5.56 25.05
CA GLU A 112 -0.45 -6.31 24.98
C GLU A 112 0.24 -6.39 26.36
N LEU A 113 1.09 -7.40 26.50
CA LEU A 113 1.93 -7.63 27.68
C LEU A 113 3.38 -7.40 27.28
N VAL A 114 4.02 -6.39 27.86
CA VAL A 114 5.39 -6.00 27.49
C VAL A 114 6.09 -5.36 28.69
N ASP A 115 7.38 -5.61 28.85
CA ASP A 115 8.23 -4.90 29.82
C ASP A 115 8.61 -3.53 29.25
N VAL A 116 7.84 -2.48 29.59
CA VAL A 116 8.02 -1.16 28.96
C VAL A 116 9.21 -0.42 29.56
N ASP A 117 9.51 -0.64 30.85
CA ASP A 117 10.58 0.06 31.57
C ASP A 117 11.89 -0.74 31.73
N GLY A 118 11.93 -1.97 31.21
CA GLY A 118 13.10 -2.82 31.15
C GLY A 118 13.48 -3.40 32.52
N ASP A 119 12.52 -3.52 33.43
CA ASP A 119 12.76 -4.00 34.79
C ASP A 119 12.58 -5.52 34.97
N GLY A 120 12.23 -6.21 33.88
CA GLY A 120 12.04 -7.65 33.78
C GLY A 120 10.64 -8.12 34.16
N ARG A 121 9.68 -7.22 34.41
CA ARG A 121 8.27 -7.57 34.66
C ARG A 121 7.39 -7.13 33.49
N LEU A 122 6.39 -7.94 33.17
CA LEU A 122 5.45 -7.59 32.11
C LEU A 122 4.45 -6.54 32.62
N ASP A 123 4.37 -5.42 31.91
CA ASP A 123 3.33 -4.41 32.07
C ASP A 123 2.12 -4.74 31.20
N ILE A 124 0.99 -4.08 31.46
CA ILE A 124 -0.20 -4.17 30.62
C ILE A 124 -0.37 -2.85 29.86
N VAL A 125 -0.28 -2.91 28.54
CA VAL A 125 -0.57 -1.77 27.66
C VAL A 125 -1.89 -2.04 26.97
N TYR A 126 -2.91 -1.20 27.17
CA TYR A 126 -4.24 -1.44 26.61
C TYR A 126 -4.85 -0.24 25.90
N ALA A 127 -5.65 -0.53 24.87
CA ALA A 127 -6.50 0.43 24.18
C ALA A 127 -7.92 0.38 24.74
N GLY A 128 -8.44 1.52 25.17
CA GLY A 128 -9.74 1.66 25.82
C GLY A 128 -10.80 2.41 25.00
N ALA A 129 -12.07 2.26 25.39
CA ALA A 129 -13.20 3.06 24.92
C ALA A 129 -13.81 3.87 26.09
N PRO A 130 -13.81 5.23 26.06
CA PRO A 130 -13.40 6.11 24.96
C PRO A 130 -11.90 6.03 24.62
N GLY A 131 -11.54 6.33 23.35
CA GLY A 131 -10.21 6.14 22.77
C GLY A 131 -9.06 6.68 23.62
N GLU A 132 -8.41 5.79 24.35
CA GLU A 132 -7.31 6.07 25.28
C GLU A 132 -6.36 4.86 25.29
N ILE A 133 -5.07 5.10 25.14
CA ILE A 133 -4.02 4.11 25.35
C ILE A 133 -3.51 4.28 26.78
N VAL A 134 -3.47 3.21 27.55
CA VAL A 134 -3.11 3.21 28.97
C VAL A 134 -1.99 2.21 29.20
N ILE A 135 -0.93 2.63 29.90
CA ILE A 135 0.12 1.77 30.41
C ILE A 135 -0.12 1.54 31.91
N MET A 136 -0.27 0.28 32.28
CA MET A 136 -0.34 -0.19 33.65
C MET A 136 0.97 -0.88 33.99
N GLN A 137 1.86 -0.18 34.69
CA GLN A 137 3.19 -0.68 35.06
C GLN A 137 3.12 -1.63 36.24
N GLN A 138 3.88 -2.72 36.20
CA GLN A 138 3.98 -3.69 37.27
C GLN A 138 5.04 -3.27 38.29
N THR A 139 4.67 -2.43 39.27
CA THR A 139 5.61 -1.84 40.24
C THR A 139 6.15 -2.83 41.28
N GLU A 140 5.38 -3.88 41.58
CA GLU A 140 5.76 -5.05 42.37
C GLU A 140 5.08 -6.28 41.73
N PRO A 141 5.53 -7.53 41.99
CA PRO A 141 4.87 -8.72 41.45
C PRO A 141 3.35 -8.68 41.65
N MET A 142 2.61 -8.79 40.55
CA MET A 142 1.14 -8.73 40.47
C MET A 142 0.50 -7.41 40.95
N THR A 143 1.30 -6.35 41.15
CA THR A 143 0.82 -5.02 41.55
C THR A 143 0.97 -4.06 40.39
N PHE A 144 -0.16 -3.60 39.85
CA PHE A 144 -0.22 -2.74 38.67
C PHE A 144 -0.68 -1.32 39.02
N GLU A 145 0.09 -0.32 38.60
CA GLU A 145 -0.24 1.09 38.73
C GLU A 145 -0.33 1.76 37.36
N VAL A 146 -1.19 2.76 37.22
CA VAL A 146 -1.23 3.56 35.98
C VAL A 146 0.06 4.36 35.87
N GLY A 147 0.92 3.99 34.92
CA GLY A 147 2.13 4.75 34.59
C GLY A 147 1.81 5.94 33.68
N ALA A 148 1.18 5.67 32.54
CA ALA A 148 0.89 6.68 31.52
C ALA A 148 -0.47 6.50 30.84
N LYS A 149 -1.00 7.60 30.27
CA LYS A 149 -2.23 7.63 29.48
C LYS A 149 -2.12 8.61 28.32
N ARG A 150 -2.51 8.19 27.11
CA ARG A 150 -2.62 9.06 25.94
C ARG A 150 -3.99 8.92 25.30
N ARG A 151 -4.70 10.04 25.14
CA ARG A 151 -5.96 10.05 24.39
C ARG A 151 -5.68 10.01 22.90
N VAL A 152 -6.35 9.10 22.20
CA VAL A 152 -6.29 8.98 20.74
C VAL A 152 -7.70 9.06 20.18
N ARG A 153 -7.94 10.07 19.35
CA ARG A 153 -9.26 10.28 18.75
C ARG A 153 -9.48 9.25 17.66
N ASN A 154 -10.70 8.70 17.57
CA ASN A 154 -11.06 7.69 16.56
C ASN A 154 -10.19 6.42 16.60
N LEU A 155 -9.66 6.09 17.78
CA LEU A 155 -8.99 4.82 18.04
C LEU A 155 -9.95 3.66 17.75
N ALA A 156 -9.55 2.77 16.85
CA ALA A 156 -10.30 1.61 16.41
C ALA A 156 -9.50 0.31 16.65
N ALA A 157 -8.79 0.24 17.77
CA ALA A 157 -7.99 -0.90 18.16
C ALA A 157 -8.84 -2.18 18.27
N THR A 158 -8.36 -3.27 17.70
CA THR A 158 -8.94 -4.62 17.77
C THR A 158 -7.87 -5.60 18.24
N ARG A 159 -8.24 -6.86 18.50
CA ARG A 159 -7.28 -7.94 18.85
C ARG A 159 -6.12 -8.03 17.85
N THR A 160 -6.43 -7.85 16.57
CA THR A 160 -5.51 -7.88 15.43
C THR A 160 -5.20 -6.47 14.91
N GLY A 161 -5.45 -5.42 15.69
CA GLY A 161 -5.30 -4.01 15.30
C GLY A 161 -4.57 -3.18 16.36
N PHE A 162 -3.76 -3.85 17.19
CA PHE A 162 -3.00 -3.29 18.29
C PHE A 162 -1.81 -4.20 18.59
N ALA A 163 -0.58 -3.70 18.46
CA ALA A 163 0.64 -4.47 18.69
C ALA A 163 1.79 -3.57 19.14
N ILE A 164 2.80 -4.16 19.78
CA ILE A 164 4.05 -3.48 20.16
C ILE A 164 5.21 -4.30 19.59
N ALA A 165 6.00 -3.70 18.70
CA ALA A 165 7.07 -4.38 17.99
C ALA A 165 8.06 -3.41 17.33
N ASP A 166 9.29 -3.85 17.08
CA ASP A 166 10.30 -3.09 16.33
C ASP A 166 10.05 -3.22 14.82
N VAL A 167 9.37 -2.24 14.23
CA VAL A 167 9.06 -2.15 12.79
C VAL A 167 9.86 -1.06 12.09
N GLU A 168 10.62 -0.25 12.83
CA GLU A 168 11.53 0.77 12.31
C GLU A 168 13.01 0.31 12.32
N GLY A 169 13.31 -0.82 12.95
CA GLY A 169 14.57 -1.56 12.83
C GLY A 169 15.70 -0.96 13.66
N ASP A 170 15.37 -0.17 14.67
CA ASP A 170 16.32 0.53 15.54
C ASP A 170 16.49 -0.13 16.92
N ALA A 171 15.89 -1.31 17.11
CA ALA A 171 15.81 -2.09 18.35
C ALA A 171 14.93 -1.49 19.45
N ALA A 172 14.40 -0.27 19.31
CA ALA A 172 13.31 0.20 20.13
C ALA A 172 11.99 -0.34 19.54
N PRO A 173 10.99 -0.64 20.38
CA PRO A 173 9.68 -1.02 19.87
C PRO A 173 8.85 0.23 19.51
N GLU A 174 7.96 0.04 18.55
CA GLU A 174 6.88 0.96 18.22
C GLU A 174 5.55 0.39 18.73
N LEU A 175 4.58 1.28 18.97
CA LEU A 175 3.19 0.93 19.16
C LEU A 175 2.44 1.13 17.86
N LEU A 176 1.86 0.06 17.32
CA LEU A 176 1.03 0.07 16.12
C LEU A 176 -0.43 -0.06 16.51
N THR A 177 -1.29 0.82 15.99
CA THR A 177 -2.74 0.69 16.16
C THR A 177 -3.53 1.31 15.03
N ILE A 178 -4.79 0.87 14.86
CA ILE A 178 -5.68 1.41 13.85
C ILE A 178 -6.39 2.67 14.35
N VAL A 179 -6.22 3.78 13.64
CA VAL A 179 -6.86 5.06 13.89
C VAL A 179 -7.42 5.60 12.58
N ASP A 180 -8.69 5.98 12.58
CA ASP A 180 -9.38 6.48 11.37
C ASP A 180 -9.21 5.56 10.12
N GLY A 181 -9.09 4.24 10.35
CA GLY A 181 -8.92 3.25 9.28
C GLY A 181 -7.51 3.20 8.67
N LYS A 182 -6.51 3.76 9.35
CA LYS A 182 -5.08 3.73 9.01
C LYS A 182 -4.29 3.08 10.13
N ILE A 183 -3.16 2.48 9.81
CA ILE A 183 -2.21 2.02 10.82
C ILE A 183 -1.38 3.24 11.22
N GLU A 184 -1.42 3.61 12.49
CA GLU A 184 -0.56 4.63 13.08
C GLU A 184 0.54 3.93 13.88
N VAL A 185 1.78 4.17 13.48
CA VAL A 185 3.01 3.66 14.11
C VAL A 185 3.60 4.77 14.96
N TYR A 186 3.67 4.55 16.26
CA TYR A 186 4.21 5.48 17.23
C TYR A 186 5.52 4.95 17.79
N ALA A 187 6.56 5.78 17.81
CA ALA A 187 7.70 5.54 18.70
C ALA A 187 7.17 5.30 20.13
N PHE A 188 7.61 4.22 20.78
CA PHE A 188 7.04 3.78 22.05
C PHE A 188 8.09 3.70 23.17
N GLY A 189 7.68 4.08 24.38
CA GLY A 189 8.54 4.06 25.55
C GLY A 189 7.74 4.11 26.85
N VAL A 190 8.44 4.28 27.98
CA VAL A 190 7.86 4.24 29.34
C VAL A 190 6.69 5.20 29.57
N ASP A 191 6.71 6.36 28.91
CA ASP A 191 5.65 7.36 28.99
C ASP A 191 4.52 7.14 27.97
N GLY A 192 4.56 6.04 27.22
CA GLY A 192 3.62 5.69 26.17
C GLY A 192 4.08 6.08 24.77
N PRO A 193 3.15 6.02 23.79
CA PRO A 193 3.43 6.49 22.43
C PRO A 193 3.89 7.95 22.45
N MET A 194 4.94 8.26 21.70
CA MET A 194 5.61 9.55 21.62
C MET A 194 5.48 10.16 20.22
N GLY A 195 5.62 11.49 20.11
CA GLY A 195 5.63 12.18 18.82
C GLY A 195 4.34 12.09 18.01
N GLU A 196 4.45 12.51 16.75
CA GLU A 196 3.45 12.28 15.70
C GLU A 196 3.68 10.90 15.09
N PRO A 197 2.63 10.12 14.82
CA PRO A 197 2.79 8.77 14.27
C PRO A 197 3.14 8.81 12.78
N HIS A 198 3.89 7.81 12.34
CA HIS A 198 3.95 7.44 10.93
C HIS A 198 2.64 6.77 10.53
N LYS A 199 2.00 7.27 9.46
CA LYS A 199 0.68 6.80 9.04
C LYS A 199 0.81 5.94 7.80
N LEU A 200 0.36 4.69 7.90
CA LEU A 200 0.36 3.74 6.80
C LEU A 200 -1.07 3.51 6.29
N GLY A 201 -1.17 3.34 4.97
CA GLY A 201 -2.42 3.13 4.25
C GLY A 201 -2.84 4.32 3.40
N SER A 202 -3.20 4.04 2.15
CA SER A 202 -3.61 5.03 1.15
C SER A 202 -5.14 5.20 1.04
N ASP A 203 -5.84 4.53 0.12
CA ASP A 203 -7.32 4.49 0.10
C ASP A 203 -7.87 3.28 0.88
N GLY A 204 -9.17 3.23 1.19
CA GLY A 204 -9.78 2.13 1.96
C GLY A 204 -9.55 2.19 3.48
N THR A 205 -10.29 1.32 4.20
CA THR A 205 -10.32 1.25 5.67
C THR A 205 -9.66 -0.04 6.14
N LEU A 206 -8.50 0.06 6.78
CA LEU A 206 -7.82 -1.05 7.43
C LEU A 206 -8.59 -1.47 8.69
N LEU A 207 -8.79 -2.78 8.86
CA LEU A 207 -9.51 -3.37 10.00
C LEU A 207 -8.64 -4.26 10.89
N ALA A 208 -7.53 -4.75 10.35
CA ALA A 208 -6.54 -5.56 11.05
C ALA A 208 -5.16 -5.36 10.42
N PHE A 209 -4.12 -5.73 11.16
CA PHE A 209 -2.79 -5.95 10.65
C PHE A 209 -2.09 -7.10 11.39
N MET A 210 -1.14 -7.73 10.72
CA MET A 210 -0.31 -8.81 11.24
C MET A 210 1.15 -8.44 10.99
N LEU A 211 2.00 -8.68 11.98
CA LEU A 211 3.41 -8.34 11.89
C LEU A 211 4.21 -9.61 11.73
N GLU A 212 5.00 -9.71 10.67
CA GLU A 212 5.89 -10.84 10.49
C GLU A 212 6.99 -10.61 9.45
N ASP A 213 8.05 -11.41 9.48
CA ASP A 213 9.08 -11.43 8.42
C ASP A 213 8.57 -12.23 7.20
N TYR A 214 7.87 -11.56 6.27
CA TYR A 214 7.27 -12.20 5.09
C TYR A 214 8.28 -12.41 3.96
N ASN A 215 9.35 -11.61 3.92
CA ASN A 215 10.39 -11.71 2.88
C ASN A 215 11.59 -12.59 3.32
N GLY A 216 11.73 -12.91 4.60
CA GLY A 216 12.77 -13.74 5.19
C GLY A 216 14.09 -13.03 5.47
N ASP A 217 14.10 -11.70 5.57
CA ASP A 217 15.30 -10.89 5.80
C ASP A 217 15.65 -10.67 7.28
N GLY A 218 14.81 -11.17 8.19
CA GLY A 218 14.97 -11.08 9.64
C GLY A 218 14.48 -9.77 10.24
N THR A 219 13.81 -8.93 9.45
CA THR A 219 13.17 -7.69 9.89
C THR A 219 11.64 -7.87 9.90
N GLN A 220 10.91 -6.98 10.57
CA GLN A 220 9.48 -7.15 10.83
C GLN A 220 8.64 -6.36 9.83
N ASP A 221 7.99 -7.07 8.91
CA ASP A 221 7.08 -6.48 7.93
C ASP A 221 5.67 -6.33 8.50
N ILE A 222 4.85 -5.53 7.82
CA ILE A 222 3.46 -5.24 8.21
C ILE A 222 2.52 -5.72 7.11
N LEU A 223 1.58 -6.61 7.42
CA LEU A 223 0.47 -6.99 6.56
C LEU A 223 -0.81 -6.34 7.08
N GLY A 224 -1.40 -5.41 6.33
CA GLY A 224 -2.70 -4.80 6.64
C GLY A 224 -3.85 -5.40 5.84
N VAL A 225 -5.06 -5.31 6.41
CA VAL A 225 -6.25 -5.98 5.89
C VAL A 225 -7.38 -5.00 5.57
N VAL A 226 -7.83 -5.00 4.32
CA VAL A 226 -9.01 -4.27 3.80
C VAL A 226 -9.98 -5.27 3.15
N PRO A 227 -10.80 -6.00 3.94
CA PRO A 227 -11.43 -7.25 3.50
C PRO A 227 -12.29 -7.17 2.23
N GLU A 228 -12.89 -6.01 1.96
CA GLU A 228 -13.84 -5.79 0.86
C GLU A 228 -13.18 -5.21 -0.40
N ALA A 229 -11.87 -4.96 -0.40
CA ALA A 229 -11.13 -4.46 -1.57
C ALA A 229 -10.80 -5.58 -2.56
N GLU A 230 -10.54 -5.23 -3.83
CA GLU A 230 -9.98 -6.17 -4.82
C GLU A 230 -8.51 -6.55 -4.53
N SER A 231 -7.87 -5.79 -3.66
CA SER A 231 -6.55 -6.06 -3.07
C SER A 231 -6.65 -6.01 -1.54
N PRO A 232 -7.24 -7.03 -0.91
CA PRO A 232 -7.56 -6.99 0.51
C PRO A 232 -6.34 -7.13 1.41
N VAL A 233 -5.26 -7.74 0.93
CA VAL A 233 -3.97 -7.82 1.62
C VAL A 233 -3.06 -6.71 1.11
N ARG A 234 -2.48 -5.95 2.04
CA ARG A 234 -1.53 -4.86 1.77
C ARG A 234 -0.28 -5.11 2.60
N ILE A 235 0.90 -5.15 1.98
CA ILE A 235 2.13 -5.46 2.69
C ILE A 235 3.07 -4.26 2.62
N TRP A 236 3.62 -3.85 3.76
CA TRP A 236 4.75 -2.93 3.84
C TRP A 236 5.95 -3.75 4.29
N LEU A 237 6.92 -3.91 3.40
CA LEU A 237 8.18 -4.57 3.74
C LEU A 237 9.06 -3.58 4.48
N GLN A 238 9.71 -4.05 5.53
CA GLN A 238 10.76 -3.29 6.17
C GLN A 238 12.03 -3.40 5.32
N GLU A 239 12.62 -2.26 4.98
CA GLU A 239 13.79 -2.21 4.13
C GLU A 239 14.99 -1.63 4.89
N ALA A 240 16.19 -2.15 4.61
CA ALA A 240 17.41 -1.63 5.21
C ALA A 240 17.58 -0.13 4.88
N GLY A 241 17.28 0.72 5.84
CA GLY A 241 17.41 2.15 5.67
C GLY A 241 18.86 2.55 5.88
N HIS A 242 19.25 3.56 5.12
CA HIS A 242 20.62 4.04 5.08
C HIS A 242 20.62 5.45 5.64
N SER A 243 20.89 5.55 6.94
CA SER A 243 21.33 6.80 7.53
C SER A 243 22.83 6.95 7.26
N GLY A 244 23.25 8.09 6.71
CA GLY A 244 24.68 8.43 6.58
C GLY A 244 25.44 8.51 7.92
N SER A 245 24.77 8.22 9.05
CA SER A 245 25.33 8.23 10.41
C SER A 245 25.80 6.85 10.90
N GLY A 246 25.63 5.78 10.10
CA GLY A 246 26.05 4.43 10.50
C GLY A 246 25.13 3.75 11.52
N ALA A 247 23.97 4.35 11.80
CA ALA A 247 22.86 3.66 12.48
C ALA A 247 22.08 2.85 11.43
N LYS A 248 21.84 1.57 11.73
CA LYS A 248 20.88 0.74 11.00
C LYS A 248 19.49 1.26 11.40
N ASN A 249 18.96 2.21 10.66
CA ASN A 249 17.55 2.56 10.78
C ASN A 249 16.91 1.97 9.55
N SER A 250 15.97 1.03 9.70
CA SER A 250 15.18 0.56 8.58
C SER A 250 14.13 1.60 8.20
N ILE A 251 13.59 1.49 6.99
CA ILE A 251 12.44 2.30 6.55
C ILE A 251 11.28 1.36 6.26
N ILE A 252 10.07 1.84 6.48
CA ILE A 252 8.86 1.13 6.07
C ILE A 252 8.67 1.41 4.57
N GLY A 253 8.72 0.37 3.75
CA GLY A 253 8.61 0.46 2.30
C GLY A 253 7.22 0.91 1.81
N PRO A 254 6.96 0.88 0.50
CA PRO A 254 5.64 1.22 -0.04
C PRO A 254 4.56 0.21 0.33
N GLU A 255 3.30 0.61 0.14
CA GLU A 255 2.15 -0.28 0.25
C GLU A 255 2.08 -1.20 -0.99
N LEU A 256 2.45 -2.46 -0.83
CA LEU A 256 2.37 -3.49 -1.86
C LEU A 256 0.94 -4.04 -1.95
N ARG A 257 0.36 -4.03 -3.14
CA ARG A 257 -1.00 -4.51 -3.39
C ARG A 257 -1.04 -5.73 -4.28
N PHE A 258 -1.70 -6.77 -3.80
CA PHE A 258 -1.87 -8.02 -4.53
C PHE A 258 -3.33 -8.21 -4.90
N GLU A 259 -3.59 -8.53 -6.15
CA GLU A 259 -4.92 -8.93 -6.57
C GLU A 259 -5.25 -10.30 -5.95
N MET A 260 -6.37 -10.37 -5.23
CA MET A 260 -6.90 -11.63 -4.74
C MET A 260 -8.38 -11.50 -4.36
N PRO A 261 -9.14 -12.60 -4.23
CA PRO A 261 -10.52 -12.54 -3.77
C PRO A 261 -10.63 -11.86 -2.41
N THR A 262 -11.77 -11.21 -2.15
CA THR A 262 -12.09 -10.67 -0.81
C THR A 262 -11.98 -11.77 0.24
N ILE A 263 -11.51 -11.40 1.43
CA ILE A 263 -11.18 -12.36 2.50
C ILE A 263 -12.07 -12.18 3.73
N ILE A 264 -12.20 -13.24 4.51
CA ILE A 264 -12.82 -13.26 5.85
C ILE A 264 -11.73 -13.08 6.89
N GLU A 265 -10.67 -13.87 6.79
CA GLU A 265 -9.59 -13.98 7.77
C GLU A 265 -8.23 -14.07 7.08
N VAL A 266 -7.18 -13.66 7.78
CA VAL A 266 -5.77 -13.82 7.36
C VAL A 266 -4.87 -13.98 8.57
N ASP A 267 -3.88 -14.86 8.50
CA ASP A 267 -2.93 -15.09 9.60
C ASP A 267 -1.55 -15.50 9.05
N PRO A 268 -0.42 -15.00 9.61
CA PRO A 268 0.91 -15.48 9.26
C PRO A 268 1.12 -16.95 9.63
N VAL A 269 1.88 -17.66 8.80
CA VAL A 269 2.24 -19.07 9.01
C VAL A 269 3.76 -19.21 9.05
N ARG A 270 4.30 -19.62 10.20
CA ARG A 270 5.73 -19.90 10.37
C ARG A 270 6.04 -21.37 10.13
N PHE A 271 7.26 -21.63 9.65
CA PHE A 271 7.81 -22.97 9.46
C PHE A 271 9.20 -23.04 10.09
N ALA A 272 9.49 -24.11 10.83
CA ALA A 272 10.77 -24.24 11.56
C ALA A 272 12.02 -24.10 10.68
N ASP A 273 11.97 -24.57 9.43
CA ASP A 273 13.11 -24.60 8.50
C ASP A 273 13.05 -23.48 7.43
N ARG A 274 12.27 -22.41 7.65
CA ARG A 274 12.14 -21.28 6.70
C ARG A 274 12.15 -19.94 7.44
N ALA A 275 13.00 -19.02 6.96
CA ALA A 275 13.03 -17.65 7.48
C ALA A 275 11.72 -16.92 7.17
N ALA A 276 11.36 -16.81 5.89
CA ALA A 276 10.12 -16.14 5.47
C ALA A 276 8.86 -16.85 6.00
N ALA A 277 7.94 -16.05 6.54
CA ALA A 277 6.58 -16.47 6.84
C ALA A 277 5.76 -16.67 5.54
N SER A 278 4.70 -17.47 5.64
CA SER A 278 3.64 -17.53 4.63
C SER A 278 2.39 -16.83 5.16
N ILE A 279 1.38 -16.71 4.30
CA ILE A 279 0.11 -16.07 4.64
C ILE A 279 -1.00 -17.09 4.42
N ALA A 280 -1.79 -17.41 5.45
CA ALA A 280 -3.02 -18.17 5.32
C ALA A 280 -4.21 -17.22 5.20
N THR A 281 -5.16 -17.49 4.32
CA THR A 281 -6.40 -16.71 4.20
C THR A 281 -7.63 -17.60 4.12
N ILE A 282 -8.78 -17.06 4.51
CA ILE A 282 -10.10 -17.60 4.17
C ILE A 282 -10.74 -16.69 3.12
N GLU A 283 -10.88 -17.17 1.89
CA GLU A 283 -11.53 -16.42 0.81
C GLU A 283 -13.06 -16.36 1.02
N ARG A 284 -13.64 -15.17 0.99
CA ARG A 284 -15.07 -14.92 1.31
C ARG A 284 -16.02 -15.58 0.33
N ALA A 285 -15.78 -15.43 -0.96
CA ALA A 285 -16.70 -15.90 -2.00
C ALA A 285 -16.61 -17.41 -2.25
N SER A 286 -15.39 -17.95 -2.25
CA SER A 286 -15.11 -19.34 -2.59
C SER A 286 -15.10 -20.26 -1.37
N ARG A 287 -14.95 -19.69 -0.16
CA ARG A 287 -14.72 -20.39 1.12
C ARG A 287 -13.52 -21.32 1.09
N ARG A 288 -12.47 -20.91 0.37
CA ARG A 288 -11.22 -21.65 0.32
C ARG A 288 -10.29 -21.14 1.41
N ILE A 289 -9.65 -22.06 2.11
CA ILE A 289 -8.43 -21.78 2.84
C ILE A 289 -7.29 -21.80 1.83
N VAL A 290 -6.56 -20.70 1.69
CA VAL A 290 -5.45 -20.59 0.74
C VAL A 290 -4.20 -20.12 1.47
N LEU A 291 -3.07 -20.80 1.22
CA LEU A 291 -1.78 -20.39 1.76
C LEU A 291 -0.90 -19.87 0.62
N TYR A 292 -0.31 -18.69 0.85
CA TYR A 292 0.50 -17.95 -0.11
C TYR A 292 1.94 -17.79 0.39
N ASP A 293 2.86 -17.74 -0.56
CA ASP A 293 4.21 -17.24 -0.36
C ASP A 293 4.40 -15.90 -1.06
N LEU A 294 5.07 -14.98 -0.37
CA LEU A 294 5.68 -13.83 -1.01
C LEU A 294 6.98 -14.27 -1.69
N LEU A 295 7.06 -14.10 -3.01
CA LEU A 295 8.19 -14.55 -3.83
C LEU A 295 8.65 -13.43 -4.75
N ASP A 296 9.93 -13.48 -5.13
CA ASP A 296 10.45 -12.67 -6.23
C ASP A 296 10.09 -13.28 -7.59
N GLU A 297 9.51 -12.46 -8.45
CA GLU A 297 9.23 -12.77 -9.85
C GLU A 297 10.05 -11.86 -10.76
N ASN A 298 10.62 -12.44 -11.82
CA ASN A 298 11.20 -11.65 -12.90
C ASN A 298 10.16 -11.44 -14.01
N VAL A 299 9.68 -10.21 -14.15
CA VAL A 299 8.77 -9.76 -15.21
C VAL A 299 9.57 -9.59 -16.50
N PRO A 300 9.38 -10.45 -17.52
CA PRO A 300 10.00 -10.21 -18.81
C PRO A 300 9.34 -9.01 -19.50
N ALA A 301 10.11 -8.28 -20.30
CA ALA A 301 9.55 -7.33 -21.24
C ALA A 301 8.51 -8.04 -22.14
N PRO A 302 7.37 -7.40 -22.46
CA PRO A 302 6.33 -7.98 -23.28
C PRO A 302 6.89 -8.47 -24.62
N LYS A 303 6.64 -9.75 -24.96
CA LYS A 303 7.12 -10.36 -26.21
C LYS A 303 6.19 -10.12 -27.40
N GLY A 304 5.17 -9.27 -27.25
CA GLY A 304 4.19 -9.00 -28.29
C GLY A 304 3.22 -10.16 -28.54
N ASP A 305 3.05 -11.08 -27.58
CA ASP A 305 2.00 -12.10 -27.67
C ASP A 305 0.66 -11.44 -27.33
N GLU A 306 -0.22 -11.35 -28.32
CA GLU A 306 -1.51 -10.70 -28.21
C GLU A 306 -2.39 -11.42 -27.18
N GLY A 307 -2.70 -10.76 -26.06
CA GLY A 307 -4.07 -10.81 -25.53
C GLY A 307 -4.32 -11.41 -24.15
N LEU A 308 -3.31 -11.66 -23.32
CA LEU A 308 -3.58 -11.94 -21.90
C LEU A 308 -3.34 -10.67 -21.08
N GLU A 309 -4.42 -10.19 -20.46
CA GLU A 309 -4.32 -9.24 -19.36
C GLU A 309 -3.68 -9.96 -18.17
N ARG A 310 -2.64 -9.36 -17.62
CA ARG A 310 -1.88 -9.90 -16.49
C ARG A 310 -1.87 -8.93 -15.32
N ASP A 311 -1.65 -9.47 -14.14
CA ASP A 311 -1.69 -8.70 -12.92
C ASP A 311 -0.43 -7.83 -12.81
N ALA A 312 -0.60 -6.58 -12.39
CA ALA A 312 0.49 -5.70 -12.01
C ALA A 312 0.68 -5.72 -10.49
N LEU A 313 1.93 -5.53 -10.04
CA LEU A 313 2.17 -5.11 -8.68
C LEU A 313 2.19 -3.58 -8.68
N ALA A 314 1.31 -2.97 -7.90
CA ALA A 314 1.34 -1.55 -7.63
C ALA A 314 2.04 -1.32 -6.29
N GLU A 315 3.19 -0.64 -6.33
CA GLU A 315 3.88 -0.14 -5.14
C GLU A 315 3.30 1.26 -4.84
N VAL A 316 2.37 1.33 -3.88
CA VAL A 316 1.58 2.54 -3.63
C VAL A 316 2.20 3.38 -2.52
N TYR A 317 2.36 4.67 -2.80
CA TYR A 317 2.88 5.67 -1.89
C TYR A 317 1.78 6.70 -1.61
N ALA A 318 1.48 6.92 -0.33
CA ALA A 318 0.61 8.02 0.09
C ALA A 318 1.39 9.33 0.06
N PHE A 319 0.78 10.41 -0.43
CA PHE A 319 1.37 11.73 -0.24
C PHE A 319 1.31 12.13 1.24
N ALA A 320 2.37 12.75 1.74
CA ALA A 320 2.30 13.43 3.03
C ALA A 320 1.30 14.61 2.96
N GLY A 321 0.59 14.86 4.07
CA GLY A 321 -0.36 15.97 4.21
C GLY A 321 -1.80 15.67 3.77
N GLU A 322 -2.58 16.71 3.53
CA GLU A 322 -3.99 16.57 3.13
C GLU A 322 -4.13 16.11 1.67
N ALA A 323 -5.11 15.25 1.42
CA ALA A 323 -5.46 14.80 0.07
C ALA A 323 -5.92 15.97 -0.81
N THR A 324 -5.31 16.13 -1.98
CA THR A 324 -5.68 17.18 -2.93
C THR A 324 -5.45 16.72 -4.37
N ARG A 325 -6.45 16.97 -5.22
CA ARG A 325 -6.41 16.69 -6.67
C ARG A 325 -5.60 17.70 -7.46
N ASP A 326 -5.19 18.78 -6.80
CA ASP A 326 -4.50 19.91 -7.40
C ASP A 326 -2.97 19.82 -7.21
N ARG A 327 -2.48 18.65 -6.79
CA ARG A 327 -1.06 18.37 -6.58
C ARG A 327 -0.34 18.29 -7.92
N ALA A 328 0.69 19.11 -8.10
CA ALA A 328 1.58 19.02 -9.24
C ALA A 328 2.76 18.10 -8.88
N VAL A 329 3.15 17.23 -9.82
CA VAL A 329 4.21 16.24 -9.67
C VAL A 329 5.13 16.30 -10.87
N GLU A 330 6.44 16.31 -10.62
CA GLU A 330 7.48 16.25 -11.64
C GLU A 330 8.50 15.17 -11.27
N ILE A 331 9.04 14.49 -12.30
CA ILE A 331 10.11 13.51 -12.16
C ILE A 331 11.34 13.98 -12.93
N ALA A 332 12.50 13.95 -12.29
CA ALA A 332 13.76 14.45 -12.84
C ALA A 332 14.93 14.04 -11.96
N ASP A 333 16.14 14.00 -12.52
CA ASP A 333 17.38 13.88 -11.73
C ASP A 333 17.68 15.24 -11.04
N ILE A 334 17.11 15.44 -9.85
CA ILE A 334 17.16 16.72 -9.11
C ILE A 334 18.52 16.86 -8.41
N ASN A 335 19.09 15.76 -7.95
CA ASN A 335 20.36 15.75 -7.23
C ASN A 335 21.59 15.54 -8.14
N GLY A 336 21.39 15.17 -9.41
CA GLY A 336 22.44 14.95 -10.41
C GLY A 336 23.16 13.59 -10.30
N ASP A 337 22.55 12.59 -9.65
CA ASP A 337 23.14 11.27 -9.42
C ASP A 337 22.86 10.24 -10.53
N GLY A 338 22.04 10.61 -11.52
CA GLY A 338 21.64 9.78 -12.65
C GLY A 338 20.40 8.90 -12.40
N LEU A 339 19.80 8.97 -11.21
CA LEU A 339 18.49 8.38 -10.91
C LEU A 339 17.39 9.45 -11.01
N MET A 340 16.16 9.04 -11.31
CA MET A 340 15.02 9.95 -11.38
C MET A 340 14.44 10.19 -9.98
N ASP A 341 14.51 11.42 -9.49
CA ASP A 341 13.81 11.84 -8.27
C ASP A 341 12.37 12.27 -8.58
N MET A 342 11.58 12.50 -7.54
CA MET A 342 10.25 13.09 -7.66
C MET A 342 10.11 14.32 -6.75
N VAL A 343 9.47 15.37 -7.27
CA VAL A 343 9.01 16.51 -6.48
C VAL A 343 7.51 16.68 -6.63
N ALA A 344 6.81 16.92 -5.51
CA ALA A 344 5.38 17.19 -5.49
C ALA A 344 5.05 18.44 -4.68
N THR A 345 4.05 19.22 -5.09
CA THR A 345 3.59 20.36 -4.27
C THR A 345 2.88 19.90 -3.00
N ASP A 346 2.99 20.65 -1.90
CA ASP A 346 2.14 20.53 -0.72
C ASP A 346 1.55 21.91 -0.37
N PRO A 347 0.39 22.26 -0.96
CA PRO A 347 -0.25 23.55 -0.76
C PRO A 347 -0.57 23.87 0.70
N ALA A 348 -1.00 22.86 1.47
CA ALA A 348 -1.41 23.02 2.86
C ALA A 348 -0.21 23.31 3.78
N ALA A 349 0.93 22.68 3.50
CA ALA A 349 2.17 22.90 4.24
C ALA A 349 2.98 24.13 3.76
N ASN A 350 2.56 24.80 2.68
CA ASN A 350 3.35 25.83 1.98
C ASN A 350 4.75 25.31 1.61
N GLY A 351 4.79 24.11 1.04
CA GLY A 351 6.03 23.39 0.78
C GLY A 351 5.97 22.51 -0.45
N MET A 352 7.06 21.77 -0.65
CA MET A 352 7.17 20.70 -1.64
C MET A 352 7.68 19.45 -0.95
N LEU A 353 7.24 18.29 -1.39
CA LEU A 353 7.76 17.00 -0.97
C LEU A 353 8.78 16.54 -2.00
N LEU A 354 10.04 16.34 -1.56
CA LEU A 354 11.11 15.78 -2.38
C LEU A 354 11.31 14.31 -2.02
N TYR A 355 11.16 13.43 -3.00
CA TYR A 355 11.43 12.01 -2.88
C TYR A 355 12.69 11.72 -3.69
N LEU A 356 13.80 11.49 -3.00
CA LEU A 356 15.04 11.10 -3.65
C LEU A 356 15.03 9.60 -3.93
N GLN A 357 15.40 9.23 -5.14
CA GLN A 357 15.57 7.83 -5.50
C GLN A 357 16.91 7.32 -4.95
N ARG A 358 16.96 6.04 -4.60
CA ARG A 358 18.19 5.36 -4.18
C ARG A 358 18.37 4.06 -4.93
N ALA A 359 19.61 3.78 -5.29
CA ALA A 359 19.98 2.56 -5.98
C ALA A 359 19.57 1.31 -5.17
N GLY A 360 18.84 0.40 -5.81
CA GLY A 360 18.34 -0.86 -5.24
C GLY A 360 17.12 -0.75 -4.33
N VAL A 361 16.61 0.47 -4.08
CA VAL A 361 15.50 0.73 -3.14
C VAL A 361 14.32 1.38 -3.88
N GLY A 362 14.57 2.42 -4.69
CA GLY A 362 13.50 3.23 -5.28
C GLY A 362 13.33 4.57 -4.59
N LEU A 363 12.14 5.15 -4.67
CA LEU A 363 11.82 6.42 -4.03
C LEU A 363 11.77 6.24 -2.50
N GLY A 364 12.62 6.96 -1.79
CA GLY A 364 12.63 6.96 -0.32
C GLY A 364 11.54 7.82 0.30
N GLU A 365 11.58 7.95 1.63
CA GLU A 365 10.69 8.86 2.36
C GLU A 365 10.78 10.32 1.88
N PRO A 366 9.65 11.04 1.81
CA PRO A 366 9.66 12.42 1.37
C PRO A 366 10.28 13.37 2.39
N GLU A 367 11.12 14.28 1.90
CA GLU A 367 11.52 15.47 2.66
C GLU A 367 10.59 16.66 2.34
N LEU A 368 9.96 17.22 3.37
CA LEU A 368 9.24 18.48 3.25
C LEU A 368 10.22 19.67 3.15
N CYS A 369 10.25 20.31 1.98
CA CYS A 369 11.02 21.50 1.68
C CYS A 369 10.11 22.74 1.69
N SER A 370 10.47 23.78 2.44
CA SER A 370 9.70 25.03 2.46
C SER A 370 9.67 25.70 1.10
N ALA A 371 8.50 26.22 0.71
CA ALA A 371 8.29 26.91 -0.55
C ALA A 371 7.47 28.19 -0.35
N PHE A 372 7.02 28.79 -1.45
CA PHE A 372 6.05 29.87 -1.45
C PHE A 372 4.72 29.45 -0.80
N LYS A 373 3.85 30.41 -0.49
CA LYS A 373 2.51 30.12 0.02
C LYS A 373 1.67 29.41 -1.05
N GLU A 374 0.98 28.32 -0.66
CA GLU A 374 0.09 27.53 -1.52
C GLU A 374 0.70 27.24 -2.92
N PRO A 375 1.85 26.55 -3.01
CA PRO A 375 2.50 26.27 -4.29
C PRO A 375 1.58 25.45 -5.20
N ARG A 376 1.38 25.94 -6.42
CA ARG A 376 0.35 25.46 -7.35
C ARG A 376 0.90 24.54 -8.44
N ALA A 377 2.10 24.84 -8.92
CA ALA A 377 2.77 24.10 -9.97
C ALA A 377 4.27 24.00 -9.68
N VAL A 378 4.86 22.92 -10.17
CA VAL A 378 6.30 22.68 -10.22
C VAL A 378 6.69 22.33 -11.65
N ALA A 379 7.92 22.65 -12.02
CA ALA A 379 8.55 22.27 -13.28
C ALA A 379 10.04 22.07 -13.00
N THR A 380 10.70 21.19 -13.74
CA THR A 380 12.14 20.97 -13.60
C THR A 380 12.86 21.31 -14.89
N GLY A 381 14.10 21.77 -14.78
CA GLY A 381 14.92 22.06 -15.95
C GLY A 381 16.18 22.81 -15.59
N GLN A 382 17.12 22.84 -16.53
CA GLN A 382 18.39 23.52 -16.33
C GLN A 382 18.17 25.05 -16.31
N TRP A 383 18.59 25.70 -15.24
CA TRP A 383 18.60 27.15 -15.08
C TRP A 383 20.03 27.69 -15.00
N GLU A 384 20.89 27.02 -14.23
CA GLU A 384 22.33 27.29 -14.18
C GLU A 384 23.09 26.23 -15.00
N VAL A 385 23.85 26.67 -16.00
CA VAL A 385 24.48 25.76 -16.99
C VAL A 385 25.71 25.03 -16.42
N SER A 386 26.14 25.36 -15.20
CA SER A 386 27.37 24.85 -14.61
C SER A 386 27.26 23.51 -13.87
N THR A 387 26.05 22.98 -13.67
CA THR A 387 25.78 21.72 -12.96
C THR A 387 24.96 20.75 -13.79
N THR A 388 25.06 19.45 -13.46
CA THR A 388 24.20 18.39 -14.01
C THR A 388 22.85 18.28 -13.29
N ALA A 389 22.80 18.67 -12.01
CA ALA A 389 21.57 18.77 -11.23
C ALA A 389 20.58 19.76 -11.85
N LEU A 390 19.32 19.36 -11.95
CA LEU A 390 18.24 20.21 -12.46
C LEU A 390 17.64 21.06 -11.34
N GLU A 391 17.32 22.32 -11.65
CA GLU A 391 16.58 23.17 -10.74
C GLU A 391 15.08 22.90 -10.77
N VAL A 392 14.44 23.18 -9.64
CA VAL A 392 12.99 23.08 -9.45
C VAL A 392 12.38 24.48 -9.48
N PHE A 393 11.56 24.75 -10.47
CA PHE A 393 10.75 25.96 -10.55
C PHE A 393 9.46 25.76 -9.77
N VAL A 394 9.05 26.79 -9.01
CA VAL A 394 7.87 26.75 -8.14
C VAL A 394 7.01 27.98 -8.39
N LEU A 395 5.72 27.76 -8.65
CA LEU A 395 4.75 28.81 -8.93
C LEU A 395 3.75 28.96 -7.79
N SER A 396 3.56 30.19 -7.31
CA SER A 396 2.48 30.58 -6.40
C SER A 396 1.60 31.65 -7.03
N GLU A 397 0.32 31.31 -7.22
CA GLU A 397 -0.70 32.29 -7.64
C GLU A 397 -0.98 33.32 -6.54
N GLU A 398 -0.94 32.89 -5.27
CA GLU A 398 -1.28 33.69 -4.09
C GLU A 398 -0.21 34.75 -3.80
N GLU A 399 1.06 34.40 -3.93
CA GLU A 399 2.18 35.35 -3.79
C GLU A 399 2.56 36.03 -5.11
N LYS A 400 1.89 35.65 -6.20
CA LYS A 400 2.10 36.18 -7.56
C LYS A 400 3.54 36.06 -8.04
N THR A 401 4.18 34.92 -7.77
CA THR A 401 5.60 34.72 -8.03
C THR A 401 5.88 33.35 -8.60
N VAL A 402 6.95 33.29 -9.39
CA VAL A 402 7.65 32.05 -9.73
C VAL A 402 9.04 32.16 -9.12
N GLY A 403 9.62 31.06 -8.67
CA GLY A 403 10.99 31.03 -8.17
C GLY A 403 11.71 29.76 -8.53
N VAL A 404 13.04 29.83 -8.46
CA VAL A 404 13.94 28.73 -8.78
C VAL A 404 14.58 28.20 -7.50
N SER A 405 14.51 26.89 -7.29
CA SER A 405 15.19 26.21 -6.21
C SER A 405 16.27 25.28 -6.75
N SER A 406 17.43 25.30 -6.10
CA SER A 406 18.57 24.45 -6.43
C SER A 406 18.82 23.44 -5.31
N PHE A 407 19.19 22.22 -5.68
CA PHE A 407 19.59 21.21 -4.73
C PHE A 407 20.96 21.53 -4.12
N ASN A 408 21.08 21.39 -2.80
CA ASN A 408 22.34 21.60 -2.09
C ASN A 408 22.91 20.25 -1.65
N GLU A 409 23.86 19.72 -2.42
CA GLU A 409 24.51 18.43 -2.17
C GLU A 409 25.12 18.33 -0.76
N ARG A 410 25.66 19.43 -0.22
CA ARG A 410 26.30 19.43 1.11
C ARG A 410 25.27 19.22 2.23
N THR A 411 24.05 19.69 2.05
CA THR A 411 22.98 19.51 3.04
C THR A 411 22.02 18.37 2.68
N GLY A 412 22.04 17.90 1.43
CA GLY A 412 21.08 16.95 0.89
C GLY A 412 19.66 17.52 0.76
N ARG A 413 19.52 18.85 0.64
CA ARG A 413 18.21 19.54 0.71
C ARG A 413 17.99 20.44 -0.49
N LEU A 414 16.74 20.54 -0.91
CA LEU A 414 16.29 21.53 -1.88
C LEU A 414 16.14 22.90 -1.19
N GLY A 415 16.71 23.95 -1.79
CA GLY A 415 16.68 25.29 -1.23
C GLY A 415 15.28 25.93 -1.19
N PHE A 416 15.16 27.07 -0.51
CA PHE A 416 13.97 27.90 -0.67
C PHE A 416 13.96 28.54 -2.07
N PRO A 417 12.83 28.55 -2.80
CA PRO A 417 12.78 29.10 -4.16
C PRO A 417 13.14 30.60 -4.21
N GLN A 418 14.12 30.96 -5.04
CA GLN A 418 14.50 32.35 -5.27
C GLN A 418 13.60 32.98 -6.35
N PRO A 419 12.90 34.09 -6.07
CA PRO A 419 11.96 34.68 -7.03
C PRO A 419 12.60 35.11 -8.36
N ILE A 420 11.92 34.78 -9.46
CA ILE A 420 12.18 35.30 -10.80
C ILE A 420 11.30 36.54 -11.01
N SER A 421 11.87 37.59 -11.60
CA SER A 421 11.12 38.82 -11.88
C SER A 421 10.11 38.61 -13.02
N ILE A 422 8.82 38.77 -12.71
CA ILE A 422 7.74 38.80 -13.70
C ILE A 422 7.79 40.14 -14.45
N ALA A 423 7.83 40.09 -15.78
CA ALA A 423 7.96 41.27 -16.64
C ALA A 423 6.67 42.09 -16.70
N THR A 424 5.52 41.42 -16.66
CA THR A 424 4.19 42.06 -16.66
C THR A 424 3.82 42.52 -15.25
N GLY A 425 4.00 43.80 -14.98
CA GLY A 425 3.78 44.38 -13.65
C GLY A 425 2.39 44.10 -13.05
N GLY A 426 2.33 43.43 -11.91
CA GLY A 426 1.10 43.14 -11.16
C GLY A 426 0.34 41.87 -11.60
N ALA A 427 0.80 41.22 -12.68
CA ALA A 427 0.25 39.96 -13.15
C ALA A 427 0.56 38.82 -12.17
N SER A 428 -0.27 37.77 -12.21
CA SER A 428 -0.08 36.55 -11.41
C SER A 428 0.28 35.41 -12.35
N PRO A 429 1.35 34.64 -12.10
CA PRO A 429 1.67 33.46 -12.89
C PRO A 429 0.59 32.39 -12.69
N VAL A 430 0.24 31.64 -13.73
CA VAL A 430 -0.85 30.64 -13.69
C VAL A 430 -0.48 29.28 -14.28
N ALA A 431 0.56 29.21 -15.10
CA ALA A 431 1.15 27.99 -15.62
C ALA A 431 2.63 28.24 -15.93
N MET A 432 3.46 27.19 -15.90
CA MET A 432 4.86 27.25 -16.32
C MET A 432 5.32 25.92 -16.93
N ALA A 433 6.39 25.97 -17.72
CA ALA A 433 7.08 24.80 -18.26
C ALA A 433 8.53 25.15 -18.57
N SER A 434 9.43 24.19 -18.37
CA SER A 434 10.79 24.31 -18.91
C SER A 434 10.76 24.11 -20.43
N VAL A 435 11.51 24.92 -21.15
CA VAL A 435 11.56 24.92 -22.61
C VAL A 435 12.99 25.12 -23.09
N MET A 436 13.27 24.66 -24.31
CA MET A 436 14.49 25.04 -25.03
C MET A 436 14.15 26.16 -26.00
N VAL A 437 14.94 27.23 -26.02
CA VAL A 437 14.75 28.31 -26.98
C VAL A 437 16.08 28.66 -27.62
N ASN A 438 16.15 28.53 -28.94
CA ASN A 438 17.39 28.69 -29.71
C ASN A 438 18.56 27.82 -29.15
N GLY A 439 18.24 26.60 -28.69
CA GLY A 439 19.20 25.66 -28.12
C GLY A 439 19.67 25.98 -26.68
N ALA A 440 19.10 26.99 -26.03
CA ALA A 440 19.38 27.34 -24.64
C ALA A 440 18.17 27.06 -23.73
N PRO A 441 18.36 26.57 -22.49
CA PRO A 441 17.28 26.42 -21.52
C PRO A 441 16.60 27.75 -21.21
N ALA A 442 15.29 27.71 -21.02
CA ALA A 442 14.48 28.84 -20.61
C ALA A 442 13.25 28.36 -19.81
N LEU A 443 12.62 29.29 -19.10
CA LEU A 443 11.36 29.04 -18.39
C LEU A 443 10.24 29.82 -19.07
N ALA A 444 9.25 29.11 -19.60
CA ALA A 444 8.02 29.69 -20.09
C ALA A 444 7.02 29.83 -18.93
N VAL A 445 6.44 31.02 -18.75
CA VAL A 445 5.48 31.33 -17.69
C VAL A 445 4.28 32.05 -18.31
N VAL A 446 3.09 31.48 -18.15
CA VAL A 446 1.85 32.20 -18.46
C VAL A 446 1.47 33.05 -17.26
N VAL A 447 1.25 34.34 -17.49
CA VAL A 447 0.83 35.31 -16.47
C VAL A 447 -0.53 35.91 -16.82
N ARG A 448 -1.29 36.26 -15.80
CA ARG A 448 -2.63 36.85 -15.92
C ARG A 448 -2.70 38.19 -15.19
N ASP A 449 -3.14 39.23 -15.88
CA ASP A 449 -3.68 40.45 -15.24
C ASP A 449 -5.15 40.60 -15.60
N LYS A 450 -6.02 40.44 -14.60
CA LYS A 450 -7.49 40.42 -14.75
C LYS A 450 -7.95 39.36 -15.77
N ARG A 451 -8.22 39.78 -17.01
CA ARG A 451 -8.73 38.92 -18.10
C ARG A 451 -7.68 38.68 -19.19
N ASP A 452 -6.62 39.47 -19.16
CA ASP A 452 -5.58 39.44 -20.18
C ASP A 452 -4.49 38.48 -19.73
N HIS A 453 -3.93 37.75 -20.71
CA HIS A 453 -2.93 36.73 -20.48
C HIS A 453 -1.72 36.99 -21.38
N TRP A 454 -0.53 36.74 -20.84
CA TRP A 454 0.73 36.83 -21.57
C TRP A 454 1.55 35.58 -21.31
N LEU A 455 2.34 35.19 -22.29
CA LEU A 455 3.41 34.22 -22.13
C LEU A 455 4.72 35.00 -22.00
N GLU A 456 5.43 34.77 -20.90
CA GLU A 456 6.76 35.30 -20.64
C GLU A 456 7.79 34.17 -20.74
N VAL A 457 8.88 34.41 -21.47
CA VAL A 457 9.99 33.45 -21.60
C VAL A 457 11.22 34.04 -20.92
N HIS A 458 11.60 33.47 -19.78
CA HIS A 458 12.68 33.95 -18.92
C HIS A 458 13.96 33.15 -19.11
N ARG A 459 15.11 33.84 -19.03
CA ARG A 459 16.46 33.25 -18.92
C ARG A 459 17.28 34.08 -17.91
N PRO A 460 18.26 33.50 -17.20
CA PRO A 460 19.02 34.20 -16.15
C PRO A 460 19.65 35.53 -16.60
N ASP A 461 20.21 35.56 -17.82
CA ASP A 461 21.01 36.69 -18.33
C ASP A 461 20.49 37.27 -19.67
N ALA A 462 19.19 37.10 -19.97
CA ALA A 462 18.59 37.63 -21.20
C ALA A 462 17.33 38.45 -20.91
N GLU A 463 16.98 39.36 -21.82
CA GLU A 463 15.69 40.05 -21.76
C GLU A 463 14.54 39.04 -21.90
N THR A 464 13.53 39.20 -21.04
CA THR A 464 12.30 38.38 -21.09
C THR A 464 11.54 38.66 -22.38
N GLN A 465 11.26 37.63 -23.18
CA GLN A 465 10.35 37.74 -24.31
C GLN A 465 8.91 37.69 -23.80
N VAL A 466 8.09 38.68 -24.14
CA VAL A 466 6.69 38.78 -23.72
C VAL A 466 5.78 38.67 -24.94
N ILE A 467 4.86 37.71 -24.92
CA ILE A 467 3.93 37.39 -26.02
C ILE A 467 2.50 37.53 -25.49
N GLU A 468 1.70 38.38 -26.14
CA GLU A 468 0.28 38.55 -25.79
C GLU A 468 -0.53 37.33 -26.26
N LEU A 469 -1.23 36.67 -25.34
CA LEU A 469 -2.09 35.52 -25.65
C LEU A 469 -3.49 36.01 -26.05
N LYS A 470 -3.59 36.49 -27.30
CA LYS A 470 -4.84 37.01 -27.86
C LYS A 470 -5.93 35.93 -27.86
N ASP A 471 -7.17 36.35 -27.59
CA ASP A 471 -8.36 35.50 -27.55
C ASP A 471 -8.34 34.38 -26.49
N VAL A 472 -7.34 34.36 -25.60
CA VAL A 472 -7.30 33.48 -24.41
C VAL A 472 -8.04 34.15 -23.24
N ASN A 473 -9.25 33.67 -22.96
CA ASN A 473 -10.15 34.29 -21.97
C ASN A 473 -10.13 33.62 -20.58
N ARG A 474 -9.55 32.43 -20.49
CA ARG A 474 -9.39 31.66 -19.24
C ARG A 474 -7.92 31.29 -19.07
N PRO A 475 -7.42 31.23 -17.82
CA PRO A 475 -6.01 30.95 -17.59
C PRO A 475 -5.68 29.51 -17.96
N PRO A 476 -4.68 29.29 -18.85
CA PRO A 476 -4.04 27.99 -18.99
C PRO A 476 -3.52 27.50 -17.63
N LYS A 477 -3.55 26.19 -17.44
CA LYS A 477 -3.09 25.54 -16.20
C LYS A 477 -1.85 24.67 -16.39
N SER A 478 -1.55 24.31 -17.63
CA SER A 478 -0.39 23.49 -17.98
C SER A 478 0.01 23.76 -19.42
N MET A 479 1.23 23.35 -19.76
CA MET A 479 1.79 23.51 -21.09
C MET A 479 2.60 22.28 -21.49
N LEU A 480 2.61 21.97 -22.79
CA LEU A 480 3.48 20.97 -23.39
C LEU A 480 4.36 21.64 -24.42
N ALA A 481 5.67 21.52 -24.26
CA ALA A 481 6.66 22.03 -25.20
C ALA A 481 7.00 20.97 -26.25
N GLY A 482 7.19 21.37 -27.50
CA GLY A 482 7.55 20.49 -28.61
C GLY A 482 7.90 21.29 -29.86
N ASP A 483 8.36 20.64 -30.92
CA ASP A 483 8.44 21.24 -32.26
C ASP A 483 7.30 20.63 -33.09
N PHE A 484 6.12 21.24 -33.05
CA PHE A 484 4.91 20.61 -33.61
C PHE A 484 4.84 20.77 -35.13
N ASP A 485 5.47 21.82 -35.67
CA ASP A 485 5.46 22.14 -37.10
C ASP A 485 6.77 21.85 -37.83
N HIS A 486 7.72 21.26 -37.12
CA HIS A 486 8.97 20.70 -37.63
C HIS A 486 9.91 21.76 -38.20
N ASP A 487 9.84 22.99 -37.67
CA ASP A 487 10.66 24.13 -38.11
C ASP A 487 11.99 24.28 -37.34
N GLY A 488 12.22 23.42 -36.35
CA GLY A 488 13.41 23.40 -35.50
C GLY A 488 13.38 24.41 -34.36
N LYS A 489 12.28 25.14 -34.17
CA LYS A 489 12.03 25.97 -32.99
C LYS A 489 11.06 25.28 -32.05
N SER A 490 11.10 25.67 -30.79
CA SER A 490 10.14 25.16 -29.82
C SER A 490 8.84 25.95 -29.88
N ASP A 491 7.76 25.19 -29.81
CA ASP A 491 6.38 25.59 -29.69
C ASP A 491 5.84 25.21 -28.30
N LEU A 492 4.68 25.78 -27.95
CA LEU A 492 3.96 25.46 -26.72
C LEU A 492 2.48 25.21 -26.99
N ALA A 493 2.00 24.03 -26.62
CA ALA A 493 0.59 23.76 -26.45
C ALA A 493 0.15 24.19 -25.05
N LEU A 494 -0.78 25.13 -24.96
CA LEU A 494 -1.37 25.65 -23.74
C LEU A 494 -2.70 24.95 -23.46
N PHE A 495 -2.82 24.30 -22.31
CA PHE A 495 -4.05 23.61 -21.93
C PHE A 495 -4.85 24.39 -20.90
N THR A 496 -6.12 24.61 -21.21
CA THR A 496 -7.07 25.29 -20.35
C THR A 496 -8.25 24.35 -20.08
N PRO A 497 -8.62 24.12 -18.80
CA PRO A 497 -9.71 23.19 -18.49
C PRO A 497 -11.02 23.53 -19.22
N ASN A 498 -11.57 22.55 -19.95
CA ASN A 498 -12.80 22.65 -20.74
C ASN A 498 -12.77 23.72 -21.87
N GLU A 499 -11.60 24.13 -22.32
CA GLU A 499 -11.42 25.01 -23.48
C GLU A 499 -10.47 24.31 -24.48
N PRO A 500 -10.58 24.63 -25.78
CA PRO A 500 -9.63 24.15 -26.78
C PRO A 500 -8.18 24.53 -26.44
N MET A 501 -7.24 23.64 -26.77
CA MET A 501 -5.81 23.91 -26.74
C MET A 501 -5.47 25.14 -27.60
N VAL A 502 -4.55 25.98 -27.10
CA VAL A 502 -3.97 27.10 -27.85
C VAL A 502 -2.49 26.81 -28.09
N MET A 503 -1.99 27.04 -29.29
CA MET A 503 -0.58 26.81 -29.62
C MET A 503 0.16 28.14 -29.75
N VAL A 504 1.33 28.27 -29.12
CA VAL A 504 2.27 29.35 -29.36
C VAL A 504 3.44 28.79 -30.15
N ARG A 505 3.58 29.19 -31.41
CA ARG A 505 4.61 28.68 -32.32
C ARG A 505 5.86 29.55 -32.33
N GLY A 506 7.03 28.94 -32.46
CA GLY A 506 8.27 29.59 -32.87
C GLY A 506 8.89 30.46 -31.78
N LEU A 507 8.96 29.96 -30.55
CA LEU A 507 9.54 30.67 -29.42
C LEU A 507 10.97 31.15 -29.71
N GLY A 508 11.30 32.36 -29.21
CA GLY A 508 12.61 32.97 -29.40
C GLY A 508 12.87 33.57 -30.78
N GLY A 509 11.90 33.55 -31.68
CA GLY A 509 11.97 34.27 -32.95
C GLY A 509 11.72 35.77 -32.81
N GLU A 510 12.21 36.55 -33.79
CA GLU A 510 12.06 38.01 -33.85
C GLU A 510 11.58 38.48 -35.24
N GLY A 511 10.98 39.66 -35.30
CA GLY A 511 10.57 40.28 -36.56
C GLY A 511 9.52 39.47 -37.32
N GLU A 512 9.83 39.07 -38.55
CA GLU A 512 8.94 38.24 -39.39
C GLU A 512 8.81 36.78 -38.88
N ASN A 513 9.70 36.35 -37.99
CA ASN A 513 9.67 35.03 -37.34
C ASN A 513 9.22 35.12 -35.88
N ALA A 514 8.55 36.21 -35.48
CA ALA A 514 8.07 36.37 -34.11
C ALA A 514 7.06 35.27 -33.74
N PRO A 515 6.93 34.92 -32.44
CA PRO A 515 6.02 33.89 -32.01
C PRO A 515 4.57 34.17 -32.42
N GLU A 516 3.88 33.15 -32.90
CA GLU A 516 2.48 33.24 -33.33
C GLU A 516 1.57 32.48 -32.36
N VAL A 517 0.47 33.12 -31.94
CA VAL A 517 -0.55 32.50 -31.11
C VAL A 517 -1.67 31.99 -32.02
N LEU A 518 -1.94 30.69 -31.95
CA LEU A 518 -2.89 29.98 -32.79
C LEU A 518 -3.96 29.33 -31.89
N THR A 519 -5.20 29.77 -32.05
CA THR A 519 -6.41 29.18 -31.46
C THR A 519 -6.98 28.08 -32.35
N ASP A 520 -8.03 27.40 -31.88
CA ASP A 520 -8.78 26.38 -32.64
C ASP A 520 -9.30 26.89 -34.00
N ARG A 521 -9.51 28.20 -34.14
CA ARG A 521 -9.97 28.85 -35.38
C ARG A 521 -8.85 29.08 -36.39
N GLU A 522 -7.62 29.19 -35.91
CA GLU A 522 -6.44 29.49 -36.72
C GLU A 522 -5.70 28.22 -37.14
N MET A 523 -5.88 27.12 -36.39
CA MET A 523 -5.35 25.80 -36.73
C MET A 523 -6.31 25.03 -37.66
N PRO A 524 -5.98 24.83 -38.96
CA PRO A 524 -6.83 24.02 -39.82
C PRO A 524 -6.90 22.57 -39.32
N GLN A 525 -8.05 21.92 -39.49
CA GLN A 525 -8.30 20.54 -39.04
C GLN A 525 -8.14 20.31 -37.53
N PHE A 526 -8.26 21.35 -36.70
CA PHE A 526 -8.16 21.25 -35.23
C PHE A 526 -9.04 20.16 -34.60
N GLY A 527 -10.19 19.83 -35.21
CA GLY A 527 -11.07 18.74 -34.76
C GLY A 527 -10.38 17.38 -34.58
N LEU A 528 -9.21 17.16 -35.19
CA LEU A 528 -8.40 15.95 -35.02
C LEU A 528 -7.68 15.87 -33.66
N VAL A 529 -7.41 17.03 -33.05
CA VAL A 529 -6.70 17.20 -31.76
C VAL A 529 -7.56 17.91 -30.70
N GLN A 530 -8.86 18.07 -30.92
CA GLN A 530 -9.75 18.83 -30.04
C GLN A 530 -9.83 18.30 -28.59
N SER A 531 -9.50 17.02 -28.39
CA SER A 531 -9.47 16.36 -27.08
C SER A 531 -8.10 16.42 -26.41
N ALA A 532 -7.10 17.05 -27.03
CA ALA A 532 -5.76 17.19 -26.45
C ALA A 532 -5.83 17.96 -25.12
N GLY A 533 -5.24 17.37 -24.09
CA GLY A 533 -5.16 17.87 -22.74
C GLY A 533 -3.85 17.43 -22.08
N PRO A 534 -3.60 17.85 -20.82
CA PRO A 534 -2.30 17.67 -20.20
C PRO A 534 -1.93 16.23 -19.92
N GLU A 535 -2.88 15.44 -19.41
CA GLU A 535 -2.57 14.06 -19.00
C GLU A 535 -2.72 13.08 -20.17
N ASN A 536 -3.57 13.37 -21.15
CA ASN A 536 -3.86 12.48 -22.27
C ASN A 536 -3.02 12.77 -23.52
N THR A 537 -1.97 13.58 -23.42
CA THR A 537 -1.05 13.85 -24.53
C THR A 537 0.38 13.45 -24.19
N ALA A 538 1.13 13.07 -25.22
CA ALA A 538 2.56 12.78 -25.15
C ALA A 538 3.19 13.07 -26.51
N GLN A 539 4.52 12.94 -26.61
CA GLN A 539 5.23 13.07 -27.88
C GLN A 539 6.02 11.81 -28.20
N LEU A 540 6.00 11.41 -29.47
CA LEU A 540 6.78 10.28 -29.98
C LEU A 540 6.93 10.40 -31.49
N ASP A 541 8.14 10.18 -32.01
CA ASP A 541 8.38 9.94 -33.43
C ASP A 541 7.87 8.53 -33.78
N ILE A 542 6.59 8.47 -34.18
CA ILE A 542 5.87 7.20 -34.34
C ILE A 542 6.14 6.56 -35.71
N ASP A 543 6.46 7.37 -36.71
CA ASP A 543 6.70 6.95 -38.10
C ASP A 543 8.18 6.94 -38.51
N ARG A 544 9.08 7.31 -37.59
CA ARG A 544 10.55 7.32 -37.73
C ARG A 544 11.04 8.31 -38.78
N ASP A 545 10.33 9.41 -38.98
CA ASP A 545 10.77 10.47 -39.88
C ASP A 545 11.78 11.44 -39.25
N GLY A 546 12.03 11.29 -37.94
CA GLY A 546 12.96 12.09 -37.16
C GLY A 546 12.30 13.24 -36.40
N TYR A 547 10.98 13.41 -36.53
CA TYR A 547 10.19 14.39 -35.82
C TYR A 547 9.15 13.73 -34.94
N ALA A 548 8.86 14.32 -33.77
CA ALA A 548 7.86 13.78 -32.88
C ALA A 548 6.45 14.21 -33.29
N GLU A 549 5.51 13.26 -33.30
CA GLU A 549 4.08 13.53 -33.38
C GLU A 549 3.51 13.87 -32.00
N LEU A 550 2.43 14.68 -31.99
CA LEU A 550 1.57 14.82 -30.83
C LEU A 550 0.68 13.59 -30.72
N LEU A 551 0.90 12.78 -29.69
CA LEU A 551 0.01 11.70 -29.30
C LEU A 551 -1.15 12.24 -28.48
N LEU A 552 -2.34 11.69 -28.69
CA LEU A 552 -3.52 11.95 -27.86
C LEU A 552 -4.34 10.68 -27.61
N ALA A 553 -4.70 10.45 -26.35
CA ALA A 553 -5.62 9.40 -25.94
C ALA A 553 -7.03 9.96 -25.82
N ASP A 554 -7.99 9.26 -26.43
CA ASP A 554 -9.42 9.54 -26.25
C ASP A 554 -10.23 8.26 -26.48
N LYS A 555 -11.26 8.05 -25.65
CA LYS A 555 -12.12 6.86 -25.71
C LYS A 555 -11.29 5.57 -25.77
N ASN A 556 -11.35 4.82 -26.87
CA ASN A 556 -10.64 3.55 -27.02
C ASN A 556 -9.50 3.65 -28.04
N PHE A 557 -8.91 4.83 -28.28
CA PHE A 557 -7.80 4.97 -29.22
C PHE A 557 -6.70 5.93 -28.73
N VAL A 558 -5.49 5.68 -29.21
CA VAL A 558 -4.38 6.64 -29.21
C VAL A 558 -4.16 7.08 -30.65
N ARG A 559 -4.05 8.38 -30.89
CA ARG A 559 -3.84 8.96 -32.21
C ARG A 559 -2.58 9.80 -32.22
N ALA A 560 -1.75 9.61 -33.24
CA ALA A 560 -0.59 10.43 -33.51
C ALA A 560 -0.92 11.46 -34.60
N CYS A 561 -0.67 12.73 -34.29
CA CYS A 561 -0.96 13.85 -35.16
C CYS A 561 0.29 14.68 -35.42
N SER A 562 0.51 15.05 -36.68
CA SER A 562 1.51 16.04 -37.07
C SER A 562 0.81 17.33 -37.50
N PHE A 563 1.49 18.47 -37.35
CA PHE A 563 0.97 19.77 -37.75
C PHE A 563 1.78 20.35 -38.91
N ASP A 564 1.09 20.91 -39.91
CA ASP A 564 1.70 21.68 -41.01
C ASP A 564 1.08 23.08 -41.00
N ALA A 565 1.91 24.12 -40.98
CA ALA A 565 1.48 25.52 -40.92
C ALA A 565 0.40 25.90 -41.95
N ALA A 566 0.45 25.32 -43.14
CA ALA A 566 -0.44 25.65 -44.26
C ALA A 566 -1.62 24.69 -44.38
N LYS A 567 -1.43 23.41 -44.04
CA LYS A 567 -2.43 22.35 -44.21
C LYS A 567 -3.19 22.02 -42.92
N GLY A 568 -2.64 22.38 -41.77
CA GLY A 568 -3.13 22.08 -40.44
C GLY A 568 -2.78 20.69 -39.94
N TRP A 569 -3.55 20.22 -38.96
CA TRP A 569 -3.37 18.91 -38.35
C TRP A 569 -3.68 17.77 -39.33
N ARG A 570 -2.88 16.70 -39.27
CA ARG A 570 -3.15 15.44 -39.97
C ARG A 570 -2.88 14.26 -39.03
N VAL A 571 -3.63 13.18 -39.23
CA VAL A 571 -3.37 11.91 -38.55
C VAL A 571 -2.28 11.16 -39.30
N VAL A 572 -1.23 10.75 -38.58
CA VAL A 572 -0.15 9.92 -39.10
C VAL A 572 -0.45 8.45 -38.80
N GLU A 573 -0.86 8.15 -37.56
CA GLU A 573 -1.20 6.81 -37.10
C GLU A 573 -2.37 6.87 -36.09
N GLN A 574 -3.16 5.79 -35.99
CA GLN A 574 -4.15 5.61 -34.94
C GLN A 574 -4.24 4.15 -34.49
N ILE A 575 -3.96 3.95 -33.21
CA ILE A 575 -4.03 2.65 -32.55
C ILE A 575 -5.36 2.58 -31.82
N THR A 576 -6.26 1.70 -32.26
CA THR A 576 -7.57 1.50 -31.63
C THR A 576 -7.56 0.22 -30.80
N THR A 577 -7.93 0.32 -29.52
CA THR A 577 -8.08 -0.87 -28.68
C THR A 577 -9.32 -1.66 -29.12
N PRO A 578 -9.25 -3.02 -29.17
CA PRO A 578 -10.40 -3.84 -29.55
C PRO A 578 -11.58 -3.73 -28.58
N ASP A 579 -11.31 -3.36 -27.33
CA ASP A 579 -12.30 -3.30 -26.27
C ASP A 579 -13.01 -1.94 -26.27
N THR A 580 -14.28 -1.96 -26.67
CA THR A 580 -15.12 -0.76 -26.78
C THR A 580 -15.53 -0.15 -25.44
N SER A 581 -15.32 -0.85 -24.31
CA SER A 581 -15.53 -0.25 -22.98
C SER A 581 -14.38 0.66 -22.56
N SER A 582 -13.22 0.57 -23.23
CA SER A 582 -12.00 1.30 -22.86
C SER A 582 -12.23 2.81 -22.88
N SER A 583 -11.68 3.48 -21.87
CA SER A 583 -11.66 4.94 -21.75
C SER A 583 -10.26 5.41 -21.38
N LEU A 584 -9.45 5.62 -22.41
CA LEU A 584 -8.08 6.09 -22.35
C LEU A 584 -8.04 7.57 -21.96
N ASN A 585 -7.39 7.87 -20.84
CA ASN A 585 -7.42 9.20 -20.22
C ASN A 585 -6.06 9.77 -19.82
N ALA A 586 -4.99 8.97 -19.85
CA ALA A 586 -3.63 9.47 -19.68
C ALA A 586 -2.62 8.70 -20.55
N LEU A 587 -1.51 9.36 -20.90
CA LEU A 587 -0.44 8.83 -21.75
C LEU A 587 0.94 9.07 -21.14
N ALA A 588 1.84 8.11 -21.40
CA ALA A 588 3.28 8.29 -21.28
C ALA A 588 3.98 7.49 -22.39
N THR A 589 5.24 7.82 -22.66
CA THR A 589 6.08 7.12 -23.63
C THR A 589 7.35 6.63 -22.94
N ILE A 590 7.79 5.41 -23.25
CA ILE A 590 8.98 4.79 -22.66
C ILE A 590 9.63 3.83 -23.64
N GLU A 591 10.92 3.57 -23.48
CA GLU A 591 11.58 2.46 -24.17
C GLU A 591 11.47 1.17 -23.36
N LEU A 592 10.96 0.11 -23.97
CA LEU A 592 10.80 -1.21 -23.36
C LEU A 592 11.44 -2.26 -24.25
N GLY A 593 12.49 -2.93 -23.76
CA GLY A 593 13.22 -3.94 -24.54
C GLY A 593 13.84 -3.38 -25.83
N GLY A 594 14.25 -2.11 -25.85
CA GLY A 594 14.82 -1.44 -27.02
C GLY A 594 13.79 -0.93 -28.03
N LYS A 595 12.50 -0.93 -27.70
CA LYS A 595 11.42 -0.42 -28.54
C LYS A 595 10.68 0.73 -27.87
N ALA A 596 10.41 1.79 -28.63
CA ALA A 596 9.47 2.82 -28.23
C ALA A 596 8.09 2.19 -27.94
N THR A 597 7.55 2.51 -26.78
CA THR A 597 6.29 1.97 -26.27
C THR A 597 5.44 3.12 -25.74
N ILE A 598 4.18 3.14 -26.15
CA ILE A 598 3.15 4.03 -25.61
C ILE A 598 2.47 3.30 -24.46
N VAL A 599 2.34 3.96 -23.32
CA VAL A 599 1.55 3.48 -22.18
C VAL A 599 0.33 4.38 -22.02
N ALA A 600 -0.85 3.79 -22.08
CA ALA A 600 -2.12 4.48 -21.87
C ALA A 600 -2.84 3.92 -20.64
N SER A 601 -3.44 4.79 -19.83
CA SER A 601 -4.33 4.34 -18.74
C SER A 601 -5.75 4.17 -19.25
N ASP A 602 -6.37 3.04 -18.93
CA ASP A 602 -7.78 2.75 -19.19
C ASP A 602 -8.58 2.85 -17.89
N SER A 603 -9.05 4.06 -17.60
CA SER A 603 -9.77 4.37 -16.36
C SER A 603 -11.08 3.61 -16.17
N ALA A 604 -11.71 3.13 -17.25
CA ALA A 604 -12.98 2.39 -17.16
C ALA A 604 -12.79 0.95 -16.69
N ASN A 605 -11.61 0.37 -16.94
CA ASN A 605 -11.29 -1.03 -16.64
C ASN A 605 -10.11 -1.17 -15.65
N GLU A 606 -9.65 -0.07 -15.04
CA GLU A 606 -8.57 -0.05 -14.04
C GLU A 606 -7.30 -0.80 -14.50
N ARG A 607 -6.79 -0.45 -15.68
CA ARG A 607 -5.60 -1.10 -16.28
C ARG A 607 -4.70 -0.14 -17.05
N LEU A 608 -3.46 -0.54 -17.28
CA LEU A 608 -2.56 0.06 -18.27
C LEU A 608 -2.59 -0.74 -19.57
N ILE A 609 -2.52 -0.05 -20.69
CA ILE A 609 -2.43 -0.62 -22.03
C ILE A 609 -1.11 -0.18 -22.65
N MET A 610 -0.29 -1.14 -23.03
CA MET A 610 0.95 -0.90 -23.76
C MET A 610 0.73 -1.09 -25.25
N MET A 611 1.31 -0.19 -26.04
CA MET A 611 1.25 -0.23 -27.49
C MET A 611 2.66 -0.04 -28.04
N ALA A 612 3.06 -0.93 -28.95
CA ALA A 612 4.37 -0.88 -29.58
C ALA A 612 4.27 -1.36 -31.03
N GLU A 613 5.30 -1.01 -31.81
CA GLU A 613 5.45 -1.44 -33.20
C GLU A 613 5.94 -2.90 -33.29
N ASP A 614 5.30 -3.67 -34.17
CA ASP A 614 5.74 -5.01 -34.53
C ASP A 614 6.98 -5.01 -35.46
N ALA A 615 7.37 -6.16 -36.01
CA ALA A 615 8.53 -6.26 -36.89
C ALA A 615 8.23 -5.75 -38.31
N GLU A 616 6.96 -5.67 -38.68
CA GLU A 616 6.43 -5.26 -39.97
C GLU A 616 6.17 -3.75 -40.05
N GLY A 617 6.20 -3.07 -38.90
CA GLY A 617 6.03 -1.63 -38.77
C GLY A 617 4.63 -1.18 -38.37
N SER A 618 3.76 -2.11 -37.96
CA SER A 618 2.41 -1.81 -37.52
C SER A 618 2.38 -1.61 -36.01
N TRP A 619 1.71 -0.55 -35.56
CA TRP A 619 1.46 -0.32 -34.14
C TRP A 619 0.22 -1.08 -33.66
N SER A 620 0.34 -1.80 -32.55
CA SER A 620 -0.77 -2.55 -31.95
C SER A 620 -0.66 -2.59 -30.43
N VAL A 621 -1.73 -3.05 -29.77
CA VAL A 621 -1.71 -3.30 -28.33
C VAL A 621 -0.88 -4.55 -28.05
N THR A 622 0.22 -4.40 -27.32
CA THR A 622 1.16 -5.50 -27.03
C THR A 622 0.96 -6.12 -25.66
N ASP A 623 0.40 -5.37 -24.69
CA ASP A 623 0.20 -5.88 -23.33
C ASP A 623 -0.87 -5.09 -22.56
N ARG A 624 -1.43 -5.72 -21.53
CA ARG A 624 -2.43 -5.13 -20.62
C ARG A 624 -2.10 -5.51 -19.19
N LEU A 625 -1.96 -4.50 -18.33
CA LEU A 625 -1.64 -4.68 -16.91
C LEU A 625 -2.83 -4.22 -16.07
N ARG A 626 -3.45 -5.15 -15.36
CA ARG A 626 -4.52 -4.79 -14.42
C ARG A 626 -3.93 -4.10 -13.20
N LEU A 627 -4.57 -3.01 -12.77
CA LEU A 627 -4.17 -2.18 -11.64
C LEU A 627 -5.19 -2.30 -10.50
N ALA A 628 -5.08 -3.35 -9.68
CA ALA A 628 -6.02 -3.62 -8.61
C ALA A 628 -6.17 -2.43 -7.64
N GLY A 629 -7.35 -1.81 -7.60
CA GLY A 629 -7.68 -0.72 -6.68
C GLY A 629 -6.94 0.60 -6.93
N VAL A 630 -6.28 0.78 -8.09
CA VAL A 630 -5.58 2.02 -8.44
C VAL A 630 -6.30 2.71 -9.58
N LYS A 631 -6.78 3.93 -9.33
CA LYS A 631 -7.55 4.73 -10.30
C LYS A 631 -6.67 5.81 -10.94
N PRO A 632 -6.20 5.62 -12.18
CA PRO A 632 -5.25 6.52 -12.81
C PRO A 632 -5.88 7.86 -13.19
N THR A 633 -5.24 8.95 -12.77
CA THR A 633 -5.54 10.33 -13.19
C THR A 633 -4.44 10.93 -14.07
N GLY A 634 -3.23 10.37 -14.04
CA GLY A 634 -2.09 10.80 -14.86
C GLY A 634 -1.00 9.74 -14.87
N LEU A 635 -0.10 9.81 -15.86
CA LEU A 635 1.02 8.88 -16.01
C LEU A 635 2.34 9.65 -16.15
N ARG A 636 3.40 9.14 -15.54
CA ARG A 636 4.79 9.55 -15.82
C ARG A 636 5.62 8.28 -16.01
N ALA A 637 6.43 8.21 -17.05
CA ALA A 637 7.26 7.05 -17.31
C ALA A 637 8.72 7.35 -17.02
N GLY A 638 9.45 6.37 -16.48
CA GLY A 638 10.84 6.52 -16.10
C GLY A 638 11.37 5.27 -15.41
N ALA A 639 12.53 5.39 -14.74
CA ALA A 639 13.08 4.35 -13.89
C ALA A 639 13.05 4.85 -12.45
N LEU A 640 12.08 4.36 -11.65
CA LEU A 640 11.73 4.93 -10.34
C LEU A 640 11.86 3.94 -9.18
N ALA A 641 12.27 2.71 -9.46
CA ALA A 641 12.29 1.61 -8.49
C ALA A 641 13.71 1.23 -8.02
N GLY A 642 14.67 2.14 -8.18
CA GLY A 642 16.04 2.03 -7.68
C GLY A 642 16.99 1.33 -8.65
N ASP A 643 16.49 0.87 -9.77
CA ASP A 643 17.26 0.31 -10.88
C ASP A 643 16.90 1.05 -12.17
N ASN A 644 17.58 0.70 -13.26
CA ASN A 644 17.32 1.29 -14.57
C ASN A 644 16.22 0.54 -15.35
N GLU A 645 15.40 -0.28 -14.68
CA GLU A 645 14.31 -0.99 -15.35
C GLU A 645 13.13 -0.04 -15.58
N PRO A 646 12.39 -0.23 -16.69
CA PRO A 646 11.29 0.64 -17.06
C PRO A 646 10.11 0.50 -16.09
N THR A 647 9.67 1.65 -15.60
CA THR A 647 8.52 1.80 -14.69
C THR A 647 7.56 2.88 -15.19
N VAL A 648 6.33 2.81 -14.70
CA VAL A 648 5.33 3.86 -14.88
C VAL A 648 4.82 4.27 -13.51
N MET A 649 4.93 5.56 -13.21
CA MET A 649 4.24 6.19 -12.11
C MET A 649 2.80 6.49 -12.52
N VAL A 650 1.86 5.96 -11.76
CA VAL A 650 0.43 6.17 -11.90
C VAL A 650 -0.02 7.14 -10.82
N LEU A 651 -0.39 8.35 -11.22
CA LEU A 651 -0.95 9.34 -10.29
C LEU A 651 -2.41 8.99 -10.00
N THR A 652 -2.83 9.16 -8.74
CA THR A 652 -4.24 9.08 -8.32
C THR A 652 -4.65 10.40 -7.66
N ALA A 653 -5.84 10.45 -7.06
CA ALA A 653 -6.34 11.66 -6.41
C ALA A 653 -5.57 12.06 -5.13
N ASP A 654 -4.94 11.11 -4.43
CA ASP A 654 -4.34 11.29 -3.11
C ASP A 654 -3.04 10.49 -2.89
N SER A 655 -2.62 9.73 -3.89
CA SER A 655 -1.45 8.84 -3.85
C SER A 655 -0.84 8.72 -5.24
N PHE A 656 0.26 7.99 -5.32
CA PHE A 656 0.81 7.53 -6.59
C PHE A 656 1.27 6.08 -6.46
N ALA A 657 1.27 5.34 -7.56
CA ALA A 657 1.76 3.97 -7.61
C ALA A 657 2.93 3.87 -8.58
N ILE A 658 3.98 3.15 -8.22
CA ILE A 658 5.01 2.73 -9.16
C ILE A 658 4.66 1.32 -9.65
N VAL A 659 4.60 1.17 -10.97
CA VAL A 659 4.33 -0.11 -11.64
C VAL A 659 5.50 -0.46 -12.53
N ARG A 660 6.16 -1.59 -12.24
CA ARG A 660 7.26 -2.12 -13.05
C ARG A 660 6.73 -2.76 -14.34
N LEU A 661 7.29 -2.37 -15.49
CA LEU A 661 6.95 -2.95 -16.79
C LEU A 661 7.88 -4.12 -17.17
N ALA A 662 9.07 -4.17 -16.56
CA ALA A 662 10.04 -5.24 -16.64
C ALA A 662 10.90 -5.27 -15.36
N GLY A 663 11.75 -6.29 -15.22
CA GLY A 663 12.67 -6.45 -14.09
C GLY A 663 12.10 -7.32 -12.98
N ARG A 664 12.58 -7.14 -11.76
CA ARG A 664 12.14 -7.93 -10.59
C ARG A 664 11.02 -7.23 -9.84
N ARG A 665 10.02 -7.98 -9.42
CA ARG A 665 8.96 -7.55 -8.50
C ARG A 665 8.67 -8.66 -7.50
N VAL A 666 7.93 -8.35 -6.45
CA VAL A 666 7.34 -9.38 -5.59
C VAL A 666 5.97 -9.84 -6.10
N THR A 667 5.61 -11.08 -5.81
CA THR A 667 4.31 -11.70 -6.12
C THR A 667 3.83 -12.53 -4.94
N LEU A 668 2.51 -12.70 -4.81
CA LEU A 668 1.90 -13.66 -3.88
C LEU A 668 1.44 -14.89 -4.64
N GLU A 669 2.11 -16.01 -4.43
CA GLU A 669 1.82 -17.27 -5.11
C GLU A 669 1.18 -18.29 -4.16
N PRO A 670 0.01 -18.86 -4.50
CA PRO A 670 -0.62 -19.89 -3.69
C PRO A 670 0.16 -21.21 -3.81
N PHE A 671 0.51 -21.82 -2.68
CA PHE A 671 1.18 -23.14 -2.65
C PHE A 671 0.29 -24.26 -2.07
N ALA A 672 -0.75 -23.90 -1.30
CA ALA A 672 -1.72 -24.86 -0.78
C ALA A 672 -3.13 -24.26 -0.79
N VAL A 673 -4.12 -25.09 -1.11
CA VAL A 673 -5.53 -24.72 -1.17
C VAL A 673 -6.36 -25.85 -0.57
N HIS A 674 -7.29 -25.51 0.31
CA HIS A 674 -8.30 -26.42 0.83
C HIS A 674 -9.68 -25.78 0.78
N ARG A 675 -10.72 -26.61 0.63
CA ARG A 675 -12.12 -26.22 0.74
C ARG A 675 -12.88 -27.39 1.35
N SER A 676 -13.70 -27.11 2.35
CA SER A 676 -14.61 -28.11 2.90
C SER A 676 -15.65 -28.53 1.86
N ASP A 677 -15.95 -29.83 1.82
CA ASP A 677 -17.07 -30.37 1.04
C ASP A 677 -18.43 -30.12 1.75
N ASP A 678 -18.41 -29.71 3.02
CA ASP A 678 -19.61 -29.38 3.79
C ASP A 678 -20.02 -27.92 3.55
N GLU A 679 -21.16 -27.74 2.85
CA GLU A 679 -21.69 -26.43 2.49
C GLU A 679 -22.28 -25.66 3.68
N ASP A 680 -22.52 -26.33 4.81
CA ASP A 680 -23.05 -25.72 6.03
C ASP A 680 -21.94 -25.03 6.84
N LEU A 681 -20.67 -25.38 6.63
CA LEU A 681 -19.54 -24.71 7.28
C LEU A 681 -19.31 -23.28 6.77
N ARG A 682 -18.92 -22.43 7.70
CA ARG A 682 -18.66 -20.99 7.61
C ARG A 682 -17.40 -20.70 8.42
N GLU A 683 -16.27 -21.08 7.85
CA GLU A 683 -14.95 -20.83 8.40
C GLU A 683 -14.72 -19.32 8.55
N HIS A 684 -14.17 -18.90 9.69
CA HIS A 684 -14.06 -17.48 10.03
C HIS A 684 -12.85 -17.06 10.88
N GLU A 685 -12.07 -18.01 11.41
CA GLU A 685 -10.91 -17.75 12.26
C GLU A 685 -9.84 -18.79 11.92
N ILE A 686 -8.57 -18.38 11.88
CA ILE A 686 -7.40 -19.24 11.70
C ILE A 686 -6.44 -18.94 12.87
N GLU A 687 -5.87 -19.98 13.46
CA GLU A 687 -4.70 -19.86 14.34
C GLU A 687 -3.68 -20.95 13.98
N VAL A 688 -2.40 -20.60 14.09
CA VAL A 688 -1.28 -21.45 13.68
C VAL A 688 -0.45 -21.88 14.89
N GLY A 689 -0.08 -23.16 14.97
CA GLY A 689 0.81 -23.68 16.02
C GLY A 689 1.04 -25.19 15.90
N ASP A 690 1.90 -25.76 16.75
CA ASP A 690 2.17 -27.22 16.78
C ASP A 690 1.26 -27.90 17.81
N ILE A 691 0.05 -28.27 17.40
CA ILE A 691 -1.00 -28.74 18.32
C ILE A 691 -0.90 -30.25 18.62
N ASN A 692 0.04 -30.96 17.99
CA ASN A 692 0.32 -32.37 18.29
C ASN A 692 1.75 -32.66 18.81
N GLY A 693 2.65 -31.67 18.81
CA GLY A 693 4.01 -31.76 19.31
C GLY A 693 5.00 -32.49 18.39
N ASP A 694 4.70 -32.59 17.08
CA ASP A 694 5.54 -33.28 16.11
C ASP A 694 6.57 -32.39 15.40
N GLY A 695 6.54 -31.08 15.69
CA GLY A 695 7.41 -30.07 15.12
C GLY A 695 6.98 -29.56 13.73
N TYR A 696 5.86 -30.04 13.19
CA TYR A 696 5.22 -29.48 12.01
C TYR A 696 4.21 -28.40 12.39
N THR A 697 3.94 -27.52 11.42
CA THR A 697 2.97 -26.44 11.59
C THR A 697 1.56 -26.98 11.37
N ASP A 698 0.68 -26.79 12.35
CA ASP A 698 -0.74 -27.07 12.23
C ASP A 698 -1.56 -25.78 12.12
N LEU A 699 -2.76 -25.89 11.56
CA LEU A 699 -3.75 -24.81 11.48
C LEU A 699 -5.03 -25.25 12.18
N VAL A 700 -5.54 -24.40 13.06
CA VAL A 700 -6.85 -24.53 13.66
C VAL A 700 -7.80 -23.55 12.98
N VAL A 701 -8.91 -24.06 12.45
CA VAL A 701 -9.92 -23.25 11.75
C VAL A 701 -11.27 -23.40 12.44
N LEU A 702 -11.88 -22.28 12.80
CA LEU A 702 -13.19 -22.28 13.46
C LEU A 702 -14.30 -21.98 12.47
N ASP A 703 -15.41 -22.70 12.64
CA ASP A 703 -16.63 -22.50 11.89
C ASP A 703 -17.74 -21.85 12.73
N ALA A 704 -18.42 -20.88 12.13
CA ALA A 704 -19.47 -20.08 12.72
C ALA A 704 -20.83 -20.79 12.86
N ASN A 705 -21.14 -21.73 11.96
CA ASN A 705 -22.51 -22.21 11.77
C ASN A 705 -22.76 -23.54 12.46
N GLU A 706 -21.86 -24.49 12.30
CA GLU A 706 -21.88 -25.79 12.98
C GLU A 706 -21.05 -25.80 14.27
N HIS A 707 -20.36 -24.70 14.59
CA HIS A 707 -19.52 -24.55 15.78
C HIS A 707 -18.40 -25.60 15.84
N MET A 708 -17.80 -25.85 14.68
CA MET A 708 -16.72 -26.83 14.52
C MET A 708 -15.35 -26.22 14.77
N CYS A 709 -14.48 -27.01 15.37
CA CYS A 709 -13.04 -26.78 15.40
C CYS A 709 -12.40 -27.79 14.43
N GLN A 710 -11.81 -27.30 13.36
CA GLN A 710 -11.12 -28.09 12.35
C GLN A 710 -9.62 -27.97 12.53
N ILE A 711 -8.90 -29.08 12.38
CA ILE A 711 -7.44 -29.14 12.49
C ILE A 711 -6.87 -29.63 11.18
N TYR A 712 -5.92 -28.87 10.66
CA TYR A 712 -5.12 -29.19 9.49
C TYR A 712 -3.65 -29.26 9.88
N THR A 713 -2.87 -30.04 9.16
CA THR A 713 -1.42 -30.15 9.37
C THR A 713 -0.68 -29.95 8.06
N LEU A 714 0.47 -29.28 8.11
CA LEU A 714 1.36 -29.09 6.96
C LEU A 714 2.48 -30.12 7.00
N SER A 715 2.54 -30.97 5.98
CA SER A 715 3.68 -31.89 5.82
C SER A 715 5.00 -31.14 5.64
N ALA A 716 6.13 -31.84 5.77
CA ALA A 716 7.47 -31.32 5.41
C ALA A 716 7.55 -30.73 3.98
N THR A 717 6.69 -31.21 3.07
CA THR A 717 6.59 -30.68 1.69
C THR A 717 5.57 -29.54 1.55
N ARG A 718 5.08 -28.98 2.66
CA ARG A 718 4.13 -27.88 2.76
C ARG A 718 2.78 -28.15 2.09
N LYS A 719 2.42 -29.44 2.00
CA LYS A 719 1.07 -29.85 1.63
C LYS A 719 0.15 -29.79 2.84
N LEU A 720 -0.97 -29.11 2.67
CA LEU A 720 -2.03 -29.01 3.67
C LEU A 720 -2.86 -30.30 3.68
N HIS A 721 -3.00 -30.90 4.86
CA HIS A 721 -3.78 -32.11 5.09
C HIS A 721 -4.83 -31.84 6.16
N PHE A 722 -6.09 -32.19 5.89
CA PHE A 722 -7.10 -32.25 6.93
C PHE A 722 -6.76 -33.39 7.89
N ALA A 723 -6.67 -33.09 9.19
CA ALA A 723 -6.35 -34.07 10.21
C ALA A 723 -7.60 -34.59 10.91
N THR A 724 -8.38 -33.69 11.50
CA THR A 724 -9.61 -34.02 12.23
C THR A 724 -10.48 -32.78 12.43
N GLU A 725 -11.73 -32.97 12.82
CA GLU A 725 -12.60 -31.90 13.31
C GLU A 725 -13.46 -32.41 14.47
N PHE A 726 -13.95 -31.50 15.30
CA PHE A 726 -14.91 -31.82 16.35
C PHE A 726 -15.83 -30.63 16.64
N LYS A 727 -17.06 -30.93 17.05
CA LYS A 727 -18.04 -29.92 17.46
C LYS A 727 -17.71 -29.42 18.86
N VAL A 728 -17.54 -28.12 19.02
CA VAL A 728 -17.13 -27.52 20.31
C VAL A 728 -18.30 -27.49 21.29
N PHE A 729 -19.50 -27.16 20.82
CA PHE A 729 -20.73 -27.22 21.61
C PHE A 729 -21.97 -27.42 20.74
N GLU A 730 -23.07 -27.89 21.34
CA GLU A 730 -24.38 -27.94 20.69
C GLU A 730 -25.26 -26.78 21.16
N GLN A 731 -25.74 -25.96 20.24
CA GLN A 731 -26.70 -24.92 20.56
C GLN A 731 -28.13 -25.47 20.53
N ARG A 732 -28.92 -25.19 21.58
CA ARG A 732 -30.37 -25.46 21.56
C ARG A 732 -31.09 -24.30 20.88
N LEU A 733 -31.91 -24.61 19.86
CA LEU A 733 -32.73 -23.69 19.02
C LEU A 733 -33.54 -22.59 19.74
N PHE A 734 -33.65 -22.59 21.07
CA PHE A 734 -34.52 -21.67 21.83
C PHE A 734 -33.80 -20.80 22.88
N GLU A 735 -32.47 -20.94 23.04
CA GLU A 735 -31.69 -20.06 23.93
C GLU A 735 -30.82 -19.12 23.09
N GLY A 736 -31.37 -17.93 22.80
CA GLY A 736 -30.56 -16.74 22.53
C GLY A 736 -30.29 -16.37 21.06
N GLN A 737 -31.34 -16.14 20.26
CA GLN A 737 -31.25 -15.31 19.03
C GLN A 737 -30.97 -13.81 19.34
N GLY A 738 -30.06 -13.51 20.28
CA GLY A 738 -29.81 -12.14 20.75
C GLY A 738 -28.35 -11.79 21.02
N ARG A 739 -27.41 -12.69 20.73
CA ARG A 739 -25.97 -12.44 20.89
C ARG A 739 -25.39 -12.19 19.49
N GLY A 740 -25.06 -10.94 19.18
CA GLY A 740 -24.42 -10.59 17.91
C GLY A 740 -22.94 -10.92 17.99
N GLY A 741 -22.53 -12.05 17.43
CA GLY A 741 -21.16 -12.54 17.41
C GLY A 741 -21.11 -13.95 16.82
N VAL A 742 -19.95 -14.33 16.28
CA VAL A 742 -19.67 -15.70 15.82
C VAL A 742 -19.09 -16.51 16.97
N GLU A 743 -19.43 -17.80 17.08
CA GLU A 743 -18.99 -18.69 18.15
C GLU A 743 -18.59 -20.06 17.59
N PRO A 744 -17.49 -20.68 18.08
CA PRO A 744 -16.46 -20.10 18.96
C PRO A 744 -15.83 -18.85 18.33
N SER A 745 -15.52 -17.83 19.12
CA SER A 745 -15.18 -16.49 18.62
C SER A 745 -13.68 -16.27 18.38
N ASN A 746 -12.84 -17.08 19.01
CA ASN A 746 -11.40 -16.93 18.96
C ASN A 746 -10.70 -18.22 19.39
N VAL A 747 -9.45 -18.38 18.98
CA VAL A 747 -8.54 -19.44 19.37
C VAL A 747 -7.18 -18.83 19.78
N LEU A 748 -6.50 -19.48 20.72
CA LEU A 748 -5.10 -19.23 21.05
C LEU A 748 -4.40 -20.58 21.12
N ILE A 749 -3.15 -20.64 20.67
CA ILE A 749 -2.30 -21.82 20.83
C ILE A 749 -1.08 -21.45 21.68
N GLY A 750 -0.83 -22.24 22.72
CA GLY A 750 0.34 -22.09 23.57
C GLY A 750 0.24 -22.88 24.87
N ASP A 751 1.39 -23.15 25.50
CA ASP A 751 1.44 -23.87 26.78
C ASP A 751 0.75 -23.06 27.89
N VAL A 752 -0.45 -23.49 28.30
CA VAL A 752 -1.22 -22.93 29.44
C VAL A 752 -1.37 -23.95 30.58
N THR A 753 -0.81 -25.15 30.42
CA THR A 753 -0.80 -26.20 31.44
C THR A 753 0.54 -26.40 32.15
N GLY A 754 1.60 -25.81 31.62
CA GLY A 754 2.94 -25.71 32.20
C GLY A 754 3.77 -26.97 31.99
N ASP A 755 3.42 -27.75 30.98
CA ASP A 755 4.14 -28.97 30.64
C ASP A 755 5.11 -28.78 29.46
N GLY A 756 5.08 -27.63 28.79
CA GLY A 756 5.90 -27.27 27.64
C GLY A 756 5.36 -27.78 26.31
N ALA A 757 4.09 -28.19 26.23
CA ALA A 757 3.39 -28.48 24.99
C ALA A 757 2.34 -27.39 24.71
N ASP A 758 2.07 -27.14 23.42
CA ASP A 758 1.09 -26.13 23.04
C ASP A 758 -0.33 -26.64 23.23
N ASP A 759 -1.10 -25.96 24.08
CA ASP A 759 -2.49 -26.28 24.35
C ASP A 759 -3.42 -25.48 23.43
N LEU A 760 -4.59 -26.04 23.10
CA LEU A 760 -5.62 -25.34 22.35
C LEU A 760 -6.59 -24.62 23.28
N VAL A 761 -6.71 -23.30 23.14
CA VAL A 761 -7.55 -22.48 24.01
C VAL A 761 -8.61 -21.76 23.18
N LEU A 762 -9.88 -22.15 23.34
CA LEU A 762 -11.01 -21.58 22.58
C LEU A 762 -11.81 -20.60 23.43
N GLU A 763 -12.09 -19.42 22.89
CA GLU A 763 -13.07 -18.49 23.45
C GLU A 763 -14.48 -18.92 23.03
N CYS A 764 -15.34 -19.17 24.02
CA CYS A 764 -16.72 -19.59 23.78
C CYS A 764 -17.65 -18.91 24.78
N HIS A 765 -18.56 -18.06 24.31
CA HIS A 765 -19.59 -17.39 25.11
C HIS A 765 -19.06 -16.52 26.27
N ASP A 766 -18.85 -17.14 27.43
CA ASP A 766 -18.53 -16.52 28.71
C ASP A 766 -17.31 -17.17 29.39
N ARG A 767 -16.53 -17.95 28.63
CA ARG A 767 -15.43 -18.76 29.14
C ARG A 767 -14.39 -19.06 28.08
N TYR A 768 -13.24 -19.53 28.56
CA TYR A 768 -12.24 -20.19 27.73
C TYR A 768 -12.24 -21.70 27.99
N LEU A 769 -12.30 -22.47 26.91
CA LEU A 769 -12.17 -23.93 26.90
C LEU A 769 -10.73 -24.27 26.54
N ILE A 770 -10.02 -24.89 27.47
CA ILE A 770 -8.61 -25.28 27.31
C ILE A 770 -8.60 -26.79 27.06
N TYR A 771 -8.08 -27.18 25.90
CA TYR A 771 -7.86 -28.56 25.47
C TYR A 771 -6.36 -28.84 25.60
N PRO A 772 -5.90 -29.42 26.73
CA PRO A 772 -4.47 -29.63 26.91
C PRO A 772 -3.95 -30.67 25.93
N GLN A 773 -2.79 -30.43 25.34
CA GLN A 773 -2.22 -31.38 24.39
C GLN A 773 -1.89 -32.70 25.09
N MET A 774 -2.34 -33.82 24.51
CA MET A 774 -2.01 -35.15 25.03
C MET A 774 -0.61 -35.55 24.60
N ARG A 775 0.30 -35.68 25.56
CA ARG A 775 1.64 -36.22 25.30
C ARG A 775 1.61 -37.73 25.15
N LYS A 776 2.09 -38.23 24.01
CA LYS A 776 2.23 -39.67 23.73
C LYS A 776 3.57 -40.26 24.13
#